data_AF-C0NJG5-F1
#
_entry.id   AF-C0NJG5-F1
#
_cell.length_a   1.000
_cell.length_b   1.000
_cell.length_c   1.000
_cell.angle_alpha   90.00
_cell.angle_beta   90.00
_cell.angle_gamma   90.00
#
_symmetry.space_group_name_H-M   'P 1'
#
loop_
_entity.id
_entity.type
_entity.pdbx_description
1 polymer ?
#
loop_
_entity_poly.entity_id
_entity_poly.type
_entity_poly.pdbx_seq_one_letter_code
_entity_poly.pdbx_strand_id
1 'polypeptide(L)'
;MVVRITPAITPGLSPKPIEPPKTENRNENHMSHFSKKEITSFADLLANFPMIARQMQPGLDRVFREFGKELGKPLPPPPSVLSPVMSDSEAHVNETEETGSWRSRSPGKGSYINQESLPFNSSEYFEDDEDLMRRTLETAVTSAIDLFRLVDKQQLSLLGATTDLTGPLVERLIEKHVAQQVHDSLLFPRLCGYRQAEDAELDARIHQMENIDISQVGIVIEGGRQGKQELLRRLGRGVDEFRKIADAKCPQDMLEILLATIKLVTVMEKSDVRNGEDSYSHSEKQSSVLAINADVLVSLLLVVIIRSQVRHLQARLLYMQQYIYTDDVESGELGYALSTFEAVLTYLSKDSGALRRASARNKRLWTATKKGRVSDIKAILDPDSSQDTLTGHNFDEDECSSFSKDEESGTTSDNADQEMYVNGSTSNPLNQVSPLSPDTPSLAHVFPFMNWSRVSSSKVEAPPRKKVSMDMRSLSESSTVSYVSRTTVGSTPSALEGDTSIENLTKTQDPAGDSVPMMAVEARQPQSLKYLLSRQDYYPLDSILEDTNSDGTTLLSAAVQLAHTELVDIILDFISQARDSQLLTSYYAKADQRGRTLAHYLFSVPTLMSRLECALPWRQRDKNGQTPLFALCRSYDHPDYNPMVHEALTIAQKAQGDGKPLRLEDHVDGKGNTLLHVVSDPQIVVRILKECDCDPNATNDKRFTPLMMASKYGRVDLVRIFFGDPRVDVNVREMRGLTAVELAKDDEVRNRIDDLILFSNASSAPVDPSGRITTVVRSLFVEDASVRFIIKSGAPNPERSLQKSSSRGIVTYTITTCRRSIKDFENLIKFLKVEHPASYIPELPPFRTPFQIPSRPSRAILHEVQARLDLFLKILLAHPTFATHEMIWEFFLVPEMQTEMIEDRSRRKAEALAETIEDDYEPMTQAEIRDVEQIVSHAQDAVRALSAATRSLLRRGHILQHAYSDLADSIILCAYALSSLQPPSNSLPTSYVETFVRYAACISTPSIDSSPLVQFLTALTSSQSTTTAMLNALSRPGKLISNLNAEIRGLTRAHSSLASSSLPLKFNFPGLEESRQKSVRDLEQKISASTAEAEHLEKEIAWNKDVVVGELAGWTAWREKVGKNAIRAFVTTTLVREKERGRALERCLRSVKGG
;
A
#
# COMPACT_ATOMS: atom_id res chain seq x y z
N MET A 1 30.22 -20.96 30.27
CA MET A 1 29.45 -20.02 31.11
C MET A 1 28.37 -19.40 30.25
N VAL A 2 27.14 -19.90 30.35
CA VAL A 2 25.98 -19.24 29.73
C VAL A 2 25.55 -18.17 30.73
N VAL A 3 25.99 -16.93 30.51
CA VAL A 3 25.61 -15.79 31.34
C VAL A 3 24.13 -15.53 31.09
N ARG A 4 23.30 -15.94 32.04
CA ARG A 4 21.87 -15.66 32.06
C ARG A 4 21.72 -14.18 32.37
N ILE A 5 21.50 -13.36 31.35
CA ILE A 5 21.20 -11.94 31.51
C ILE A 5 19.80 -11.84 32.13
N THR A 6 19.74 -11.56 33.42
CA THR A 6 18.52 -11.16 34.10
C THR A 6 18.11 -9.76 33.60
N PRO A 7 16.89 -9.59 33.04
CA PRO A 7 16.41 -8.27 32.68
C PRO A 7 16.23 -7.42 33.94
N ALA A 8 16.68 -6.16 33.87
CA ALA A 8 16.51 -5.20 34.96
C ALA A 8 15.02 -4.88 35.15
N ILE A 9 14.51 -5.11 36.36
CA ILE A 9 13.15 -4.74 36.75
C ILE A 9 13.20 -3.26 37.17
N THR A 10 12.50 -2.38 36.45
CA THR A 10 12.29 -0.99 36.85
C THR A 10 11.30 -0.91 38.02
N PRO A 11 11.56 -0.13 39.08
CA PRO A 11 10.62 0.03 40.18
C PRO A 11 9.34 0.72 39.72
N GLY A 12 8.17 0.12 39.95
CA GLY A 12 6.87 0.80 39.76
C GLY A 12 5.83 0.08 38.90
N LEU A 13 6.12 -1.08 38.31
CA LEU A 13 5.14 -1.85 37.54
C LEU A 13 4.85 -3.20 38.20
N SER A 14 3.60 -3.43 38.57
CA SER A 14 3.09 -4.76 38.91
C SER A 14 3.15 -5.66 37.67
N PRO A 15 3.53 -6.93 37.79
CA PRO A 15 3.70 -7.80 36.64
C PRO A 15 2.33 -8.12 36.05
N LYS A 16 2.07 -7.66 34.82
CA LYS A 16 1.01 -8.27 34.00
C LYS A 16 1.42 -9.72 33.72
N PRO A 17 0.49 -10.69 33.85
CA PRO A 17 0.80 -12.08 33.58
C PRO A 17 1.12 -12.21 32.09
N ILE A 18 2.34 -12.66 31.80
CA ILE A 18 2.77 -13.05 30.46
C ILE A 18 1.97 -14.29 30.09
N GLU A 19 1.05 -14.15 29.13
CA GLU A 19 0.44 -15.30 28.47
C GLU A 19 1.55 -16.13 27.82
N PRO A 20 1.55 -17.47 28.02
CA PRO A 20 2.55 -18.32 27.41
C PRO A 20 2.37 -18.32 25.89
N PRO A 21 3.48 -18.43 25.12
CA PRO A 21 3.40 -18.53 23.68
C PRO A 21 2.62 -19.79 23.32
N LYS A 22 1.74 -19.70 22.33
CA LYS A 22 1.03 -20.84 21.74
C LYS A 22 2.07 -21.89 21.30
N THR A 23 2.31 -22.87 22.17
CA THR A 23 3.09 -24.06 21.89
C THR A 23 2.30 -24.97 20.97
N GLU A 24 2.82 -25.16 19.76
CA GLU A 24 2.54 -26.31 18.91
C GLU A 24 2.91 -27.60 19.67
N ASN A 25 1.95 -28.17 20.39
CA ASN A 25 2.12 -29.50 20.99
C ASN A 25 1.84 -30.58 19.94
N ARG A 26 2.92 -30.99 19.25
CA ARG A 26 3.10 -32.40 18.88
C ARG A 26 3.43 -33.18 20.15
N ASN A 27 2.48 -34.00 20.63
CA ASN A 27 2.76 -35.33 21.14
C ASN A 27 1.44 -36.06 21.47
N GLU A 28 1.21 -37.12 20.69
CA GLU A 28 0.84 -38.47 21.15
C GLU A 28 0.25 -38.55 22.56
N ASN A 29 -1.07 -38.42 22.63
CA ASN A 29 -1.87 -39.16 23.59
C ASN A 29 -3.03 -39.79 22.83
N HIS A 30 -2.93 -41.11 22.64
CA HIS A 30 -3.94 -41.98 22.08
C HIS A 30 -5.18 -42.01 22.99
N MET A 31 -6.09 -41.06 22.86
CA MET A 31 -7.54 -41.24 23.09
C MET A 31 -8.30 -40.24 22.21
N SER A 32 -9.06 -40.78 21.26
CA SER A 32 -9.83 -40.08 20.23
C SER A 32 -10.91 -39.15 20.82
N HIS A 33 -10.70 -37.83 20.76
CA HIS A 33 -11.78 -36.84 20.89
C HIS A 33 -12.11 -36.28 19.50
N PHE A 34 -13.27 -36.68 18.96
CA PHE A 34 -13.85 -36.08 17.77
C PHE A 34 -14.38 -34.67 18.11
N SER A 35 -13.91 -33.62 17.41
CA SER A 35 -14.54 -32.30 17.45
C SER A 35 -15.95 -32.40 16.88
N LYS A 36 -16.96 -31.98 17.63
CA LYS A 36 -18.34 -31.95 17.15
C LYS A 36 -18.42 -31.04 15.92
N LYS A 37 -19.17 -31.47 14.90
CA LYS A 37 -19.36 -30.70 13.68
C LYS A 37 -20.41 -29.62 13.94
N GLU A 38 -20.05 -28.36 13.68
CA GLU A 38 -20.98 -27.24 13.72
C GLU A 38 -21.85 -27.26 12.45
N ILE A 39 -23.18 -27.27 12.62
CA ILE A 39 -24.14 -27.33 11.52
C ILE A 39 -25.00 -26.08 11.57
N THR A 40 -24.87 -25.25 10.54
CA THR A 40 -25.53 -23.93 10.45
C THR A 40 -26.83 -23.95 9.65
N SER A 41 -27.02 -24.91 8.75
CA SER A 41 -28.24 -25.05 7.94
C SER A 41 -28.68 -26.51 7.81
N PHE A 42 -29.95 -26.74 7.49
CA PHE A 42 -30.42 -28.09 7.19
C PHE A 42 -29.79 -28.68 5.92
N ALA A 43 -29.46 -27.82 4.93
CA ALA A 43 -28.72 -28.25 3.75
C ALA A 43 -27.33 -28.79 4.13
N ASP A 44 -26.65 -28.13 5.08
CA ASP A 44 -25.38 -28.62 5.64
C ASP A 44 -25.56 -29.92 6.42
N LEU A 45 -26.69 -30.10 7.10
CA LEU A 45 -27.05 -31.35 7.77
C LEU A 45 -27.20 -32.49 6.77
N LEU A 46 -27.96 -32.30 5.70
CA LEU A 46 -28.14 -33.31 4.65
C LEU A 46 -26.83 -33.62 3.92
N ALA A 47 -25.98 -32.62 3.68
CA ALA A 47 -24.66 -32.81 3.07
C ALA A 47 -23.71 -33.61 3.97
N ASN A 48 -23.71 -33.34 5.28
CA ASN A 48 -22.84 -34.02 6.24
C ASN A 48 -23.32 -35.43 6.63
N PHE A 49 -24.61 -35.73 6.46
CA PHE A 49 -25.21 -37.03 6.78
C PHE A 49 -25.96 -37.63 5.57
N PRO A 50 -25.23 -38.18 4.57
CA PRO A 50 -25.81 -38.66 3.31
C PRO A 50 -26.87 -39.76 3.47
N MET A 51 -26.79 -40.55 4.55
CA MET A 51 -27.79 -41.58 4.84
C MET A 51 -29.13 -40.98 5.30
N ILE A 52 -29.09 -39.91 6.08
CA ILE A 52 -30.29 -39.15 6.47
C ILE A 52 -30.88 -38.49 5.22
N ALA A 53 -30.03 -37.86 4.39
CA ALA A 53 -30.46 -37.28 3.12
C ALA A 53 -31.12 -38.30 2.21
N ARG A 54 -30.51 -39.48 2.02
CA ARG A 54 -31.09 -40.54 1.16
C ARG A 54 -32.46 -41.03 1.64
N GLN A 55 -32.71 -41.04 2.95
CA GLN A 55 -34.00 -41.45 3.52
C GLN A 55 -35.06 -40.35 3.40
N MET A 56 -34.66 -39.08 3.54
CA MET A 56 -35.60 -37.96 3.54
C MET A 56 -35.89 -37.37 2.16
N GLN A 57 -34.91 -37.30 1.24
CA GLN A 57 -35.03 -36.57 -0.02
C GLN A 57 -36.26 -36.96 -0.85
N PRO A 58 -36.57 -38.26 -1.06
CA PRO A 58 -37.77 -38.64 -1.83
C PRO A 58 -39.08 -38.20 -1.16
N GLY A 59 -39.10 -38.15 0.18
CA GLY A 59 -40.22 -37.64 0.96
C GLY A 59 -40.33 -36.13 0.87
N LEU A 60 -39.22 -35.40 1.00
CA LEU A 60 -39.18 -33.94 0.86
C LEU A 60 -39.59 -33.51 -0.55
N ASP A 61 -39.09 -34.15 -1.60
CA ASP A 61 -39.48 -33.86 -2.99
C ASP A 61 -40.98 -34.10 -3.21
N ARG A 62 -41.54 -35.12 -2.54
CA ARG A 62 -42.98 -35.37 -2.56
C ARG A 62 -43.75 -34.26 -1.84
N VAL A 63 -43.30 -33.84 -0.65
CA VAL A 63 -43.89 -32.73 0.12
C VAL A 63 -43.87 -31.45 -0.71
N PHE A 64 -42.74 -31.08 -1.33
CA PHE A 64 -42.65 -29.88 -2.18
C PHE A 64 -43.51 -29.97 -3.45
N ARG A 65 -43.63 -31.16 -4.05
CA ARG A 65 -44.52 -31.37 -5.21
C ARG A 65 -46.00 -31.33 -4.82
N GLU A 66 -46.37 -31.85 -3.66
CA GLU A 66 -47.74 -31.76 -3.12
C GLU A 66 -48.07 -30.30 -2.77
N PHE A 67 -47.15 -29.61 -2.10
CA PHE A 67 -47.24 -28.17 -1.83
C PHE A 67 -47.44 -27.36 -3.12
N GLY A 68 -46.62 -27.63 -4.14
CA GLY A 68 -46.75 -26.99 -5.46
C GLY A 68 -48.02 -27.36 -6.23
N LYS A 69 -48.66 -28.49 -5.94
CA LYS A 69 -49.95 -28.87 -6.57
C LYS A 69 -51.14 -28.22 -5.89
N GLU A 70 -51.12 -28.11 -4.57
CA GLU A 70 -52.17 -27.42 -3.82
C GLU A 70 -52.18 -25.93 -4.15
N LEU A 71 -51.00 -25.32 -4.26
CA LEU A 71 -50.87 -23.90 -4.56
C LEU A 71 -50.81 -23.60 -6.06
N GLY A 72 -50.30 -24.50 -6.91
CA GLY A 72 -50.04 -24.23 -8.34
C GLY A 72 -51.25 -24.22 -9.29
N LYS A 73 -52.49 -24.29 -8.79
CA LYS A 73 -53.68 -24.12 -9.64
C LYS A 73 -53.74 -22.64 -10.11
N PRO A 74 -53.74 -22.35 -11.42
CA PRO A 74 -53.96 -21.00 -11.90
C PRO A 74 -55.39 -20.57 -11.54
N LEU A 75 -55.57 -19.31 -11.14
CA LEU A 75 -56.89 -18.70 -10.97
C LEU A 75 -57.68 -18.90 -12.28
N PRO A 76 -58.99 -19.25 -12.22
CA PRO A 76 -59.78 -19.39 -13.43
C PRO A 76 -59.83 -18.05 -14.18
N PRO A 77 -59.74 -18.03 -15.53
CA PRO A 77 -59.89 -16.80 -16.28
C PRO A 77 -61.33 -16.27 -16.13
N PRO A 78 -61.53 -14.93 -16.17
CA PRO A 78 -62.88 -14.37 -16.09
C PRO A 78 -63.73 -14.88 -17.27
N PRO A 79 -65.00 -15.26 -17.07
CA PRO A 79 -65.81 -15.85 -18.13
C PRO A 79 -66.09 -14.83 -19.24
N SER A 80 -65.61 -15.16 -20.44
CA SER A 80 -65.90 -14.48 -21.70
C SER A 80 -67.36 -14.67 -22.11
N VAL A 81 -68.08 -13.56 -22.29
CA VAL A 81 -69.47 -13.51 -22.78
C VAL A 81 -69.52 -13.84 -24.27
N LEU A 82 -70.21 -14.93 -24.61
CA LEU A 82 -70.68 -15.21 -25.98
C LEU A 82 -72.03 -14.50 -26.19
N SER A 83 -72.06 -13.53 -27.11
CA SER A 83 -73.28 -12.97 -27.72
C SER A 83 -73.81 -13.89 -28.83
N PRO A 84 -75.11 -13.91 -29.19
CA PRO A 84 -75.55 -13.21 -30.42
C PRO A 84 -77.06 -12.78 -30.41
N VAL A 85 -77.57 -11.83 -31.22
CA VAL A 85 -78.04 -11.99 -32.64
C VAL A 85 -78.65 -10.67 -33.19
N MET A 86 -78.14 -10.22 -34.36
CA MET A 86 -78.78 -9.58 -35.56
C MET A 86 -79.51 -8.21 -35.52
N SER A 87 -79.49 -7.34 -36.55
CA SER A 87 -78.75 -7.22 -37.83
C SER A 87 -78.91 -5.80 -38.46
N ASP A 88 -78.08 -5.56 -39.49
CA ASP A 88 -78.24 -4.70 -40.68
C ASP A 88 -77.43 -3.38 -40.84
N SER A 89 -76.42 -3.51 -41.74
CA SER A 89 -76.04 -2.62 -42.87
C SER A 89 -75.40 -1.26 -42.59
N GLU A 90 -74.40 -0.74 -43.32
CA GLU A 90 -73.51 -1.21 -44.41
C GLU A 90 -72.39 -0.14 -44.57
N ALA A 91 -71.16 -0.62 -44.81
CA ALA A 91 -70.16 -0.13 -45.77
C ALA A 91 -69.32 1.19 -45.63
N HIS A 92 -68.01 0.96 -45.82
CA HIS A 92 -66.97 1.77 -46.50
C HIS A 92 -65.92 2.64 -45.74
N VAL A 93 -64.75 2.01 -45.47
CA VAL A 93 -63.42 2.22 -46.11
C VAL A 93 -62.70 3.60 -46.03
N ASN A 94 -61.50 3.52 -45.43
CA ASN A 94 -60.21 4.21 -45.66
C ASN A 94 -59.78 5.48 -44.89
N GLU A 95 -58.68 5.26 -44.13
CA GLU A 95 -57.35 5.90 -44.17
C GLU A 95 -57.12 7.38 -43.77
N THR A 96 -56.25 7.49 -42.76
CA THR A 96 -55.11 8.43 -42.56
C THR A 96 -55.33 9.87 -42.05
N GLU A 97 -54.76 10.06 -40.86
CA GLU A 97 -53.85 11.13 -40.39
C GLU A 97 -54.34 12.57 -40.05
N GLU A 98 -54.11 12.89 -38.77
CA GLU A 98 -53.58 14.11 -38.15
C GLU A 98 -54.41 15.41 -37.98
N THR A 99 -54.84 15.60 -36.72
CA THR A 99 -54.73 16.80 -35.85
C THR A 99 -55.66 18.02 -36.00
N GLY A 100 -56.30 18.41 -34.88
CA GLY A 100 -56.64 19.81 -34.60
C GLY A 100 -57.82 20.15 -33.65
N SER A 101 -57.56 20.23 -32.32
CA SER A 101 -58.26 21.03 -31.27
C SER A 101 -59.76 20.70 -31.02
N TRP A 102 -60.47 21.05 -29.94
CA TRP A 102 -60.87 22.38 -29.44
C TRP A 102 -61.37 22.29 -27.96
N ARG A 103 -60.84 23.17 -27.10
CA ARG A 103 -61.47 23.98 -26.01
C ARG A 103 -62.43 23.34 -24.97
N SER A 104 -62.14 23.61 -23.69
CA SER A 104 -63.07 23.56 -22.56
C SER A 104 -63.14 24.89 -21.77
N ARG A 105 -64.26 25.11 -21.07
CA ARG A 105 -64.54 26.22 -20.14
C ARG A 105 -65.29 25.63 -18.92
N SER A 106 -64.87 25.99 -17.71
CA SER A 106 -65.33 25.49 -16.37
C SER A 106 -66.52 26.32 -15.79
N PRO A 107 -66.96 26.19 -14.50
CA PRO A 107 -66.99 25.08 -13.50
C PRO A 107 -68.31 24.99 -12.63
N GLY A 108 -68.45 23.98 -11.73
CA GLY A 108 -69.30 24.10 -10.50
C GLY A 108 -69.76 22.83 -9.72
N LYS A 109 -69.12 22.55 -8.57
CA LYS A 109 -69.51 21.93 -7.25
C LYS A 109 -70.56 20.77 -7.06
N GLY A 110 -70.16 19.77 -6.23
CA GLY A 110 -70.96 18.85 -5.37
C GLY A 110 -70.43 17.40 -5.36
N SER A 111 -69.80 16.82 -4.32
CA SER A 111 -70.29 16.19 -3.05
C SER A 111 -70.97 14.79 -3.18
N TYR A 112 -70.26 13.75 -2.66
CA TYR A 112 -70.64 12.38 -2.21
C TYR A 112 -71.69 11.52 -2.97
N ILE A 113 -71.30 10.33 -3.46
CA ILE A 113 -71.92 9.00 -3.20
C ILE A 113 -71.04 7.87 -3.78
N ASN A 114 -70.83 6.85 -2.94
CA ASN A 114 -70.56 5.43 -3.19
C ASN A 114 -69.99 4.98 -4.54
N GLN A 115 -68.71 4.57 -4.52
CA GLN A 115 -68.26 3.47 -5.36
C GLN A 115 -68.88 2.18 -4.84
N GLU A 116 -69.86 1.66 -5.58
CA GLU A 116 -70.19 0.26 -5.57
C GLU A 116 -68.92 -0.53 -5.93
N SER A 117 -68.39 -1.20 -4.92
CA SER A 117 -67.52 -2.34 -5.08
C SER A 117 -68.21 -3.33 -6.03
N LEU A 118 -67.53 -3.68 -7.12
CA LEU A 118 -67.80 -4.91 -7.84
C LEU A 118 -67.93 -6.06 -6.82
N PRO A 119 -68.91 -6.98 -6.96
CA PRO A 119 -69.14 -8.02 -5.97
C PRO A 119 -68.11 -9.13 -6.16
N PHE A 120 -66.84 -8.86 -5.89
CA PHE A 120 -65.77 -9.87 -5.75
C PHE A 120 -64.52 -9.34 -5.01
N ASN A 121 -64.67 -8.33 -4.13
CA ASN A 121 -63.60 -7.78 -3.29
C ASN A 121 -63.97 -7.82 -1.79
N SER A 122 -64.63 -8.87 -1.32
CA SER A 122 -64.82 -9.11 0.11
C SER A 122 -63.50 -9.61 0.73
N SER A 123 -63.06 -9.04 1.86
CA SER A 123 -61.88 -9.54 2.59
C SER A 123 -62.02 -11.02 2.97
N GLU A 124 -63.26 -11.51 3.08
CA GLU A 124 -63.61 -12.90 3.35
C GLU A 124 -63.09 -13.89 2.28
N TYR A 125 -62.94 -13.50 1.01
CA TYR A 125 -62.42 -14.42 -0.03
C TYR A 125 -60.89 -14.52 -0.04
N PHE A 126 -60.20 -13.51 0.46
CA PHE A 126 -58.73 -13.47 0.53
C PHE A 126 -58.19 -14.06 1.84
N GLU A 127 -58.96 -13.96 2.94
CA GLU A 127 -58.66 -14.63 4.21
C GLU A 127 -58.61 -16.16 4.04
N ASP A 128 -59.49 -16.74 3.21
CA ASP A 128 -59.51 -18.19 2.93
C ASP A 128 -58.24 -18.68 2.18
N ASP A 129 -57.70 -17.89 1.26
CA ASP A 129 -56.50 -18.25 0.49
C ASP A 129 -55.19 -18.02 1.29
N GLU A 130 -55.12 -16.99 2.15
CA GLU A 130 -54.01 -16.77 3.09
C GLU A 130 -53.95 -17.88 4.14
N ASP A 131 -55.10 -18.24 4.73
CA ASP A 131 -55.24 -19.36 5.65
C ASP A 131 -54.88 -20.68 4.99
N LEU A 132 -55.29 -20.89 3.74
CA LEU A 132 -54.90 -22.07 2.96
C LEU A 132 -53.39 -22.12 2.77
N MET A 133 -52.74 -21.01 2.41
CA MET A 133 -51.28 -20.92 2.30
C MET A 133 -50.57 -21.22 3.62
N ARG A 134 -51.08 -20.71 4.73
CA ARG A 134 -50.51 -20.95 6.06
C ARG A 134 -50.65 -22.40 6.47
N ARG A 135 -51.86 -22.97 6.34
CA ARG A 135 -52.13 -24.38 6.70
C ARG A 135 -51.34 -25.34 5.80
N THR A 136 -51.20 -25.03 4.51
CA THR A 136 -50.41 -25.87 3.59
C THR A 136 -48.91 -25.82 3.91
N LEU A 137 -48.35 -24.67 4.30
CA LEU A 137 -46.96 -24.60 4.75
C LEU A 137 -46.76 -25.32 6.08
N GLU A 138 -47.65 -25.11 7.05
CA GLU A 138 -47.62 -25.81 8.35
C GLU A 138 -47.70 -27.34 8.15
N THR A 139 -48.57 -27.81 7.25
CA THR A 139 -48.67 -29.22 6.88
C THR A 139 -47.38 -29.73 6.23
N ALA A 140 -46.72 -28.93 5.40
CA ALA A 140 -45.45 -29.29 4.79
C ALA A 140 -44.31 -29.38 5.83
N VAL A 141 -44.25 -28.43 6.77
CA VAL A 141 -43.26 -28.42 7.86
C VAL A 141 -43.46 -29.61 8.79
N THR A 142 -44.70 -29.85 9.23
CA THR A 142 -45.03 -31.02 10.07
C THR A 142 -44.75 -32.34 9.35
N SER A 143 -45.09 -32.45 8.07
CA SER A 143 -44.74 -33.61 7.24
C SER A 143 -43.22 -33.80 7.12
N ALA A 144 -42.45 -32.72 6.99
CA ALA A 144 -40.99 -32.79 6.94
C ALA A 144 -40.38 -33.22 8.29
N ILE A 145 -40.95 -32.77 9.41
CA ILE A 145 -40.58 -33.20 10.76
C ILE A 145 -40.93 -34.67 10.97
N ASP A 146 -42.08 -35.13 10.50
CA ASP A 146 -42.48 -36.55 10.56
C ASP A 146 -41.60 -37.44 9.69
N LEU A 147 -41.19 -36.97 8.50
CA LEU A 147 -40.18 -37.64 7.69
C LEU A 147 -38.85 -37.76 8.43
N PHE A 148 -38.44 -36.72 9.17
CA PHE A 148 -37.22 -36.77 9.98
C PHE A 148 -37.35 -37.77 11.15
N ARG A 149 -38.54 -37.89 11.76
CA ARG A 149 -38.83 -38.89 12.81
C ARG A 149 -38.74 -40.33 12.32
N LEU A 150 -39.01 -40.57 11.04
CA LEU A 150 -38.96 -41.90 10.42
C LEU A 150 -37.54 -42.32 9.99
N VAL A 151 -36.55 -41.42 10.11
CA VAL A 151 -35.13 -41.74 9.84
C VAL A 151 -34.64 -42.80 10.83
N ASP A 152 -33.78 -43.70 10.35
CA ASP A 152 -33.22 -44.78 11.16
C ASP A 152 -32.61 -44.26 12.48
N LYS A 153 -33.04 -44.85 13.61
CA LYS A 153 -32.61 -44.49 14.96
C LYS A 153 -31.10 -44.54 15.14
N GLN A 154 -30.40 -45.42 14.39
CA GLN A 154 -28.93 -45.48 14.44
C GLN A 154 -28.28 -44.22 13.85
N GLN A 155 -28.86 -43.65 12.77
CA GLN A 155 -28.37 -42.43 12.14
C GLN A 155 -28.70 -41.19 12.97
N LEU A 156 -29.87 -41.15 13.60
CA LEU A 156 -30.25 -40.05 14.51
C LEU A 156 -29.39 -40.03 15.78
N SER A 157 -29.05 -41.20 16.32
CA SER A 157 -28.09 -41.33 17.44
C SER A 157 -26.69 -40.84 17.05
N LEU A 158 -26.24 -41.14 15.82
CA LEU A 158 -24.98 -40.63 15.29
C LEU A 158 -24.99 -39.10 15.14
N LEU A 159 -26.08 -38.51 14.67
CA LEU A 159 -26.24 -37.06 14.58
C LEU A 159 -26.16 -36.41 15.97
N GLY A 160 -26.88 -36.93 16.96
CA GLY A 160 -26.85 -36.43 18.34
C GLY A 160 -25.51 -36.59 19.05
N ALA A 161 -24.73 -37.62 18.70
CA ALA A 161 -23.40 -37.84 19.27
C ALA A 161 -22.31 -36.93 18.64
N THR A 162 -22.51 -36.47 17.41
CA THR A 162 -21.49 -35.75 16.61
C THR A 162 -21.74 -34.25 16.47
N THR A 163 -22.88 -33.73 16.96
CA THR A 163 -23.30 -32.32 16.83
C THR A 163 -23.86 -31.80 18.16
N ASP A 164 -24.01 -30.48 18.30
CA ASP A 164 -24.68 -29.84 19.46
C ASP A 164 -26.16 -29.52 19.17
N LEU A 165 -26.76 -30.19 18.19
CA LEU A 165 -28.14 -29.95 17.78
C LEU A 165 -29.14 -30.55 18.78
N THR A 166 -30.12 -29.75 19.20
CA THR A 166 -31.25 -30.19 20.03
C THR A 166 -32.51 -30.36 19.17
N GLY A 167 -33.51 -31.10 19.66
CA GLY A 167 -34.78 -31.31 18.96
C GLY A 167 -35.40 -30.01 18.40
N PRO A 168 -35.59 -28.97 19.22
CA PRO A 168 -36.12 -27.68 18.77
C PRO A 168 -35.23 -26.98 17.73
N LEU A 169 -33.90 -27.10 17.85
CA LEU A 169 -32.97 -26.53 16.87
C LEU A 169 -33.11 -27.23 15.51
N VAL A 170 -33.28 -28.54 15.50
CA VAL A 170 -33.49 -29.32 14.28
C VAL A 170 -34.85 -29.00 13.65
N GLU A 171 -35.91 -28.87 14.46
CA GLU A 171 -37.24 -28.44 13.98
C GLU A 171 -37.15 -27.05 13.33
N ARG A 172 -36.46 -26.09 13.97
CA ARG A 172 -36.19 -24.75 13.39
C ARG A 172 -35.39 -24.83 12.08
N LEU A 173 -34.38 -25.70 11.99
CA LEU A 173 -33.61 -25.91 10.76
C LEU A 173 -34.47 -26.49 9.64
N ILE A 174 -35.36 -27.44 9.94
CA ILE A 174 -36.29 -28.04 8.97
C ILE A 174 -37.28 -26.99 8.49
N GLU A 175 -37.90 -26.23 9.39
CA GLU A 175 -38.85 -25.16 9.05
C GLU A 175 -38.18 -24.11 8.14
N LYS A 176 -36.99 -23.64 8.54
CA LYS A 176 -36.19 -22.71 7.74
C LYS A 176 -35.92 -23.26 6.34
N HIS A 177 -35.55 -24.53 6.23
CA HIS A 177 -35.27 -25.16 4.94
C HIS A 177 -36.52 -25.29 4.06
N VAL A 178 -37.65 -25.70 4.62
CA VAL A 178 -38.91 -25.80 3.90
C VAL A 178 -39.31 -24.41 3.38
N ALA A 179 -39.29 -23.39 4.23
CA ALA A 179 -39.59 -22.02 3.87
C ALA A 179 -38.66 -21.50 2.75
N GLN A 180 -37.34 -21.73 2.85
CA GLN A 180 -36.36 -21.34 1.83
C GLN A 180 -36.61 -21.96 0.45
N GLN A 181 -37.08 -23.21 0.37
CA GLN A 181 -37.35 -23.89 -0.90
C GLN A 181 -38.61 -23.37 -1.61
N VAL A 182 -39.62 -22.94 -0.85
CA VAL A 182 -40.91 -22.49 -1.41
C VAL A 182 -41.05 -20.97 -1.53
N HIS A 183 -40.10 -20.21 -0.96
CA HIS A 183 -40.11 -18.75 -0.92
C HIS A 183 -40.16 -18.09 -2.30
N ASP A 184 -39.13 -18.31 -3.13
CA ASP A 184 -38.98 -17.67 -4.44
C ASP A 184 -40.02 -18.15 -5.46
N SER A 185 -40.47 -19.41 -5.33
CA SER A 185 -41.28 -20.07 -6.36
C SER A 185 -42.78 -19.82 -6.24
N LEU A 186 -43.31 -19.72 -5.01
CA LEU A 186 -44.76 -19.72 -4.78
C LEU A 186 -45.20 -18.77 -3.65
N LEU A 187 -44.58 -18.85 -2.47
CA LEU A 187 -45.10 -18.16 -1.28
C LEU A 187 -44.97 -16.65 -1.36
N PHE A 188 -43.74 -16.14 -1.50
CA PHE A 188 -43.48 -14.70 -1.40
C PHE A 188 -44.09 -13.90 -2.57
N PRO A 189 -44.05 -14.37 -3.84
CA PRO A 189 -44.75 -13.70 -4.93
C PRO A 189 -46.26 -13.58 -4.70
N ARG A 190 -46.91 -14.57 -4.08
CA ARG A 190 -48.34 -14.50 -3.76
C ARG A 190 -48.64 -13.54 -2.61
N LEU A 191 -47.81 -13.53 -1.57
CA LEU A 191 -47.91 -12.54 -0.49
C LEU A 191 -47.74 -11.11 -1.02
N CYS A 192 -46.80 -10.90 -1.95
CA CYS A 192 -46.65 -9.63 -2.65
C CYS A 192 -47.89 -9.26 -3.47
N GLY A 193 -48.57 -10.25 -4.07
CA GLY A 193 -49.84 -10.05 -4.77
C GLY A 193 -50.98 -9.60 -3.85
N TYR A 194 -51.15 -10.25 -2.70
CA TYR A 194 -52.20 -9.88 -1.73
C TYR A 194 -52.01 -8.48 -1.15
N ARG A 195 -50.77 -8.12 -0.84
CA ARG A 195 -50.43 -6.82 -0.25
C ARG A 195 -50.03 -5.77 -1.28
N GLN A 196 -50.22 -6.02 -2.58
CA GLN A 196 -49.72 -5.16 -3.66
C GLN A 196 -50.22 -3.71 -3.53
N ALA A 197 -51.50 -3.51 -3.20
CA ALA A 197 -52.06 -2.16 -3.05
C ALA A 197 -51.43 -1.40 -1.86
N GLU A 198 -51.31 -2.06 -0.71
CA GLU A 198 -50.72 -1.47 0.50
C GLU A 198 -49.22 -1.21 0.33
N ASP A 199 -48.48 -2.14 -0.29
CA ASP A 199 -47.06 -1.99 -0.56
C ASP A 199 -46.78 -0.90 -1.61
N ALA A 200 -47.59 -0.80 -2.67
CA ALA A 200 -47.44 0.28 -3.66
C ALA A 200 -47.68 1.66 -3.05
N GLU A 201 -48.68 1.78 -2.17
CA GLU A 201 -48.95 3.02 -1.44
C GLU A 201 -47.81 3.36 -0.46
N LEU A 202 -47.35 2.36 0.30
CA LEU A 202 -46.24 2.53 1.23
C LEU A 202 -44.94 2.92 0.51
N ASP A 203 -44.62 2.27 -0.61
CA ASP A 203 -43.46 2.58 -1.45
C ASP A 203 -43.53 4.02 -1.96
N ALA A 204 -44.69 4.46 -2.48
CA ALA A 204 -44.87 5.83 -2.96
C ALA A 204 -44.65 6.86 -1.83
N ARG A 205 -45.13 6.56 -0.61
CA ARG A 205 -44.92 7.41 0.57
C ARG A 205 -43.45 7.43 1.00
N ILE A 206 -42.76 6.30 1.00
CA ILE A 206 -41.31 6.22 1.30
C ILE A 206 -40.50 7.05 0.31
N HIS A 207 -40.81 7.00 -1.00
CA HIS A 207 -40.15 7.81 -2.01
C HIS A 207 -40.38 9.31 -1.79
N GLN A 208 -41.58 9.73 -1.37
CA GLN A 208 -41.86 11.13 -1.02
C GLN A 208 -41.04 11.62 0.20
N MET A 209 -40.48 10.71 1.01
CA MET A 209 -39.70 10.99 2.22
C MET A 209 -38.18 10.84 2.05
N GLU A 210 -37.68 10.62 0.83
CA GLU A 210 -36.25 10.38 0.58
C GLU A 210 -35.33 11.52 1.08
N ASN A 211 -35.81 12.77 1.06
CA ASN A 211 -35.02 13.96 1.31
C ASN A 211 -35.12 14.47 2.76
N ILE A 212 -35.32 13.58 3.74
CA ILE A 212 -35.43 13.94 5.16
C ILE A 212 -34.05 13.95 5.84
N ASP A 213 -33.81 15.00 6.63
CA ASP A 213 -32.66 15.06 7.53
C ASP A 213 -32.99 14.43 8.89
N ILE A 214 -32.01 13.80 9.53
CA ILE A 214 -32.19 13.11 10.83
C ILE A 214 -32.70 14.04 11.93
N SER A 215 -32.36 15.33 11.88
CA SER A 215 -32.84 16.31 12.87
C SER A 215 -34.35 16.56 12.79
N GLN A 216 -35.00 16.22 11.68
CA GLN A 216 -36.44 16.42 11.48
C GLN A 216 -37.28 15.22 11.94
N VAL A 217 -36.66 14.13 12.40
CA VAL A 217 -37.34 12.88 12.80
C VAL A 217 -37.55 12.80 14.32
N GLY A 218 -37.36 13.90 15.05
CA GLY A 218 -37.59 13.95 16.50
C GLY A 218 -36.51 13.25 17.35
N ILE A 219 -35.36 12.92 16.77
CA ILE A 219 -34.24 12.32 17.49
C ILE A 219 -33.43 13.42 18.18
N VAL A 220 -33.30 13.35 19.51
CA VAL A 220 -32.41 14.24 20.26
C VAL A 220 -30.96 13.90 19.92
N ILE A 221 -30.28 14.82 19.23
CA ILE A 221 -28.87 14.65 18.85
C ILE A 221 -27.99 15.17 19.99
N GLU A 222 -27.48 14.24 20.81
CA GLU A 222 -26.50 14.55 21.86
C GLU A 222 -25.12 14.85 21.26
N GLY A 223 -24.42 15.89 21.73
CA GLY A 223 -23.06 16.22 21.26
C GLY A 223 -22.98 17.06 19.98
N GLY A 224 -24.08 17.73 19.61
CA GLY A 224 -24.11 18.67 18.49
C GLY A 224 -23.76 18.02 17.14
N ARG A 225 -22.94 18.68 16.32
CA ARG A 225 -22.59 18.20 14.98
C ARG A 225 -21.79 16.90 14.99
N GLN A 226 -20.86 16.72 15.93
CA GLN A 226 -20.10 15.47 16.07
C GLN A 226 -21.02 14.31 16.42
N GLY A 227 -21.97 14.54 17.33
CA GLY A 227 -23.04 13.60 17.63
C GLY A 227 -23.89 13.24 16.41
N LYS A 228 -24.27 14.24 15.60
CA LYS A 228 -25.01 14.04 14.34
C LYS A 228 -24.22 13.17 13.34
N GLN A 229 -22.92 13.41 13.18
CA GLN A 229 -22.06 12.65 12.28
C GLN A 229 -21.89 11.19 12.72
N GLU A 230 -21.68 10.95 14.02
CA GLU A 230 -21.59 9.59 14.55
C GLU A 230 -22.93 8.85 14.40
N LEU A 231 -24.05 9.54 14.63
CA LEU A 231 -25.38 9.00 14.40
C LEU A 231 -25.62 8.66 12.92
N LEU A 232 -25.22 9.54 12.00
CA LEU A 232 -25.27 9.29 10.55
C LEU A 232 -24.47 8.04 10.17
N ARG A 233 -23.24 7.90 10.68
CA ARG A 233 -22.38 6.73 10.44
C ARG A 233 -23.04 5.44 10.95
N ARG A 234 -23.60 5.49 12.16
CA ARG A 234 -24.31 4.35 12.76
C ARG A 234 -25.55 3.96 11.96
N LEU A 235 -26.36 4.95 11.54
CA LEU A 235 -27.54 4.72 10.71
C LEU A 235 -27.16 4.18 9.33
N GLY A 236 -26.05 4.62 8.72
CA GLY A 236 -25.54 4.07 7.47
C GLY A 236 -25.29 2.57 7.56
N ARG A 237 -24.61 2.11 8.63
CA ARG A 237 -24.42 0.67 8.88
C ARG A 237 -25.75 -0.08 9.05
N GLY A 238 -26.72 0.52 9.75
CA GLY A 238 -28.06 -0.04 9.91
C GLY A 238 -28.82 -0.15 8.58
N VAL A 239 -28.71 0.87 7.71
CA VAL A 239 -29.30 0.86 6.37
C VAL A 239 -28.72 -0.26 5.51
N ASP A 240 -27.40 -0.44 5.54
CA ASP A 240 -26.73 -1.50 4.78
C ASP A 240 -27.12 -2.90 5.28
N GLU A 241 -27.26 -3.09 6.60
CA GLU A 241 -27.73 -4.35 7.16
C GLU A 241 -29.19 -4.64 6.80
N PHE A 242 -30.07 -3.63 6.96
CA PHE A 242 -31.49 -3.78 6.64
C PHE A 242 -31.71 -4.07 5.15
N ARG A 243 -30.90 -3.50 4.25
CA ARG A 243 -31.00 -3.74 2.81
C ARG A 243 -30.88 -5.23 2.46
N LYS A 244 -30.17 -6.03 3.27
CA LYS A 244 -30.04 -7.49 3.09
C LYS A 244 -31.38 -8.23 3.21
N ILE A 245 -32.40 -7.64 3.84
CA ILE A 245 -33.74 -8.23 3.94
C ILE A 245 -34.39 -8.40 2.56
N ALA A 246 -33.92 -7.65 1.55
CA ALA A 246 -34.38 -7.80 0.16
C ALA A 246 -33.98 -9.15 -0.43
N ASP A 247 -32.83 -9.70 -0.04
CA ASP A 247 -32.24 -10.93 -0.55
C ASP A 247 -32.52 -12.15 0.36
N ALA A 248 -33.21 -11.95 1.49
CA ALA A 248 -33.52 -13.00 2.46
C ALA A 248 -34.59 -13.96 1.92
N LYS A 249 -34.30 -15.26 1.97
CA LYS A 249 -35.13 -16.32 1.35
C LYS A 249 -36.14 -16.98 2.28
N CYS A 250 -36.26 -16.56 3.53
CA CYS A 250 -37.23 -17.12 4.46
C CYS A 250 -37.55 -16.11 5.57
N PRO A 251 -38.68 -16.29 6.29
CA PRO A 251 -39.13 -15.29 7.26
C PRO A 251 -38.19 -15.23 8.48
N GLN A 252 -37.54 -16.33 8.86
CA GLN A 252 -36.57 -16.35 9.96
C GLN A 252 -35.31 -15.53 9.62
N ASP A 253 -34.78 -15.63 8.40
CA ASP A 253 -33.65 -14.81 7.95
C ASP A 253 -34.01 -13.32 7.96
N MET A 254 -35.23 -12.97 7.52
CA MET A 254 -35.71 -11.59 7.55
C MET A 254 -35.79 -11.04 8.98
N LEU A 255 -36.30 -11.84 9.92
CA LEU A 255 -36.43 -11.46 11.32
C LEU A 255 -35.05 -11.35 12.02
N GLU A 256 -34.10 -12.22 11.68
CA GLU A 256 -32.72 -12.14 12.17
C GLU A 256 -32.03 -10.87 11.66
N ILE A 257 -32.22 -10.50 10.39
CA ILE A 257 -31.70 -9.25 9.81
C ILE A 257 -32.32 -8.02 10.48
N LEU A 258 -33.64 -8.03 10.74
CA LEU A 258 -34.31 -6.95 11.47
C LEU A 258 -33.72 -6.77 12.87
N LEU A 259 -33.50 -7.87 13.59
CA LEU A 259 -32.92 -7.85 14.93
C LEU A 259 -31.45 -7.40 14.91
N ALA A 260 -30.67 -7.83 13.92
CA ALA A 260 -29.29 -7.35 13.71
C ALA A 260 -29.26 -5.83 13.41
N THR A 261 -30.19 -5.35 12.60
CA THR A 261 -30.36 -3.92 12.28
C THR A 261 -30.64 -3.11 13.53
N ILE A 262 -31.61 -3.55 14.35
CA ILE A 262 -31.96 -2.88 15.61
C ILE A 262 -30.74 -2.86 16.56
N LYS A 263 -29.99 -3.96 16.66
CA LYS A 263 -28.76 -4.00 17.47
C LYS A 263 -27.69 -3.02 16.97
N LEU A 264 -27.44 -2.94 15.66
CA LEU A 264 -26.43 -2.01 15.09
C LEU A 264 -26.78 -0.54 15.33
N VAL A 265 -28.08 -0.22 15.29
CA VAL A 265 -28.55 1.17 15.41
C VAL A 265 -28.69 1.60 16.88
N THR A 266 -28.84 0.65 17.80
CA THR A 266 -28.96 0.92 19.25
C THR A 266 -27.60 0.93 19.97
N VAL A 267 -26.65 0.10 19.57
CA VAL A 267 -25.34 0.04 20.25
C VAL A 267 -24.53 1.30 19.98
N MET A 268 -24.26 2.09 21.03
CA MET A 268 -23.22 3.13 21.00
C MET A 268 -21.87 2.44 21.14
N GLU A 269 -21.09 2.37 20.07
CA GLU A 269 -19.67 2.05 20.21
C GLU A 269 -19.04 3.13 21.08
N LYS A 270 -18.41 2.73 22.19
CA LYS A 270 -17.49 3.64 22.90
C LYS A 270 -16.43 4.02 21.86
N SER A 271 -16.52 5.25 21.38
CA SER A 271 -15.58 5.84 20.43
C SER A 271 -14.15 5.49 20.85
N ASP A 272 -13.38 4.95 19.91
CA ASP A 272 -11.94 4.77 20.03
C ASP A 272 -11.29 6.09 20.45
N VAL A 273 -11.14 6.27 21.76
CA VAL A 273 -10.16 7.17 22.31
C VAL A 273 -8.84 6.56 21.91
N ARG A 274 -8.28 7.10 20.82
CA ARG A 274 -6.85 7.07 20.55
C ARG A 274 -6.13 7.73 21.71
N ASN A 275 -5.92 6.97 22.77
CA ASN A 275 -4.79 7.08 23.68
C ASN A 275 -4.49 5.64 24.06
N GLY A 276 -3.31 5.17 23.65
CA GLY A 276 -2.86 3.84 24.00
C GLY A 276 -2.81 3.70 25.51
N GLU A 277 -3.59 2.78 26.04
CA GLU A 277 -3.29 2.00 27.24
C GLU A 277 -4.31 0.85 27.34
N ASP A 278 -3.81 -0.35 27.05
CA ASP A 278 -4.24 -1.67 27.49
C ASP A 278 -5.62 -1.84 28.14
N SER A 279 -6.50 -2.60 27.47
CA SER A 279 -7.60 -3.36 28.12
C SER A 279 -8.05 -4.53 27.23
N TYR A 280 -7.25 -5.60 27.17
CA TYR A 280 -7.75 -6.94 26.83
C TYR A 280 -8.52 -7.48 28.03
N SER A 281 -9.83 -7.29 28.02
CA SER A 281 -10.75 -8.12 28.81
C SER A 281 -11.84 -8.62 27.87
N HIS A 282 -11.68 -9.85 27.39
CA HIS A 282 -12.76 -10.65 26.85
C HIS A 282 -13.81 -10.86 27.96
N SER A 283 -14.78 -9.95 28.06
CA SER A 283 -15.99 -10.21 28.82
C SER A 283 -16.90 -11.07 27.95
N GLU A 284 -16.80 -12.38 28.12
CA GLU A 284 -17.86 -13.34 27.80
C GLU A 284 -19.12 -12.96 28.60
N LYS A 285 -19.92 -12.08 28.01
CA LYS A 285 -21.35 -11.89 28.21
C LYS A 285 -21.78 -10.95 27.09
N GLN A 286 -22.27 -11.51 25.99
CA GLN A 286 -23.06 -10.76 25.01
C GLN A 286 -24.17 -10.07 25.81
N SER A 287 -23.99 -8.78 26.08
CA SER A 287 -24.99 -7.99 26.79
C SER A 287 -26.17 -7.81 25.86
N SER A 288 -27.28 -8.46 26.18
CA SER A 288 -28.61 -8.22 25.61
C SER A 288 -29.06 -6.80 25.96
N VAL A 289 -28.56 -5.80 25.24
CA VAL A 289 -28.93 -4.39 25.46
C VAL A 289 -29.89 -3.95 24.37
N LEU A 290 -31.17 -4.21 24.64
CA LEU A 290 -32.32 -3.71 23.89
C LEU A 290 -33.09 -2.69 24.76
N ALA A 291 -32.35 -1.87 25.53
CA ALA A 291 -32.92 -0.90 26.47
C ALA A 291 -32.74 0.54 25.95
N ILE A 292 -33.39 0.86 24.83
CA ILE A 292 -33.55 2.23 24.32
C ILE A 292 -35.04 2.59 24.38
N ASN A 293 -35.35 3.86 24.63
CA ASN A 293 -36.72 4.38 24.60
C ASN A 293 -37.39 4.02 23.26
N ALA A 294 -38.61 3.46 23.32
CA ALA A 294 -39.34 3.00 22.14
C ALA A 294 -39.48 4.10 21.08
N ASP A 295 -39.76 5.35 21.48
CA ASP A 295 -39.89 6.49 20.57
C ASP A 295 -38.60 6.79 19.79
N VAL A 296 -37.44 6.64 20.44
CA VAL A 296 -36.12 6.82 19.82
C VAL A 296 -35.85 5.68 18.85
N LEU A 297 -36.17 4.44 19.22
CA LEU A 297 -35.99 3.28 18.34
C LEU A 297 -36.90 3.37 17.10
N VAL A 298 -38.17 3.74 17.27
CA VAL A 298 -39.12 3.98 16.17
C VAL A 298 -38.57 5.05 15.22
N SER A 299 -38.08 6.16 15.75
CA SER A 299 -37.51 7.26 14.98
C SER A 299 -36.24 6.85 14.21
N LEU A 300 -35.37 6.05 14.83
CA LEU A 300 -34.16 5.53 14.19
C LEU A 300 -34.49 4.52 13.08
N LEU A 301 -35.42 3.59 13.35
CA LEU A 301 -35.84 2.59 12.38
C LEU A 301 -36.61 3.22 11.21
N LEU A 302 -37.36 4.30 11.46
CA LEU A 302 -38.00 5.11 10.42
C LEU A 302 -36.97 5.64 9.40
N VAL A 303 -35.86 6.22 9.87
CA VAL A 303 -34.78 6.71 9.00
C VAL A 303 -34.15 5.55 8.22
N VAL A 304 -33.91 4.41 8.87
CA VAL A 304 -33.33 3.21 8.24
C VAL A 304 -34.22 2.73 7.10
N ILE A 305 -35.52 2.57 7.34
CA ILE A 305 -36.48 2.09 6.33
C ILE A 305 -36.52 3.05 5.14
N ILE A 306 -36.66 4.36 5.40
CA ILE A 306 -36.73 5.38 4.34
C ILE A 306 -35.45 5.37 3.48
N ARG A 307 -34.26 5.30 4.09
CA ARG A 307 -32.98 5.31 3.36
C ARG A 307 -32.62 3.97 2.72
N SER A 308 -33.17 2.87 3.21
CA SER A 308 -32.95 1.54 2.64
C SER A 308 -33.65 1.36 1.29
N GLN A 309 -34.80 2.01 1.07
CA GLN A 309 -35.60 1.88 -0.16
C GLN A 309 -35.93 0.41 -0.51
N VAL A 310 -36.11 -0.42 0.52
CA VAL A 310 -36.56 -1.82 0.36
C VAL A 310 -38.06 -1.81 0.07
N ARG A 311 -38.48 -2.53 -0.98
CA ARG A 311 -39.89 -2.66 -1.42
C ARG A 311 -40.60 -3.81 -0.73
N HIS A 312 -41.92 -3.93 -0.87
CA HIS A 312 -42.75 -5.04 -0.35
C HIS A 312 -42.58 -5.26 1.17
N LEU A 313 -42.67 -4.19 1.95
CA LEU A 313 -42.45 -4.23 3.40
C LEU A 313 -43.65 -4.79 4.16
N GLN A 314 -44.88 -4.55 3.70
CA GLN A 314 -46.08 -5.14 4.29
C GLN A 314 -46.16 -6.64 4.01
N ALA A 315 -45.86 -7.06 2.78
CA ALA A 315 -45.74 -8.49 2.48
C ALA A 315 -44.67 -9.18 3.34
N ARG A 316 -43.52 -8.53 3.59
CA ARG A 316 -42.47 -9.07 4.48
C ARG A 316 -42.87 -9.08 5.95
N LEU A 317 -43.58 -8.05 6.43
CA LEU A 317 -44.10 -8.02 7.80
C LEU A 317 -45.06 -9.19 8.02
N LEU A 318 -46.03 -9.37 7.11
CA LEU A 318 -46.98 -10.47 7.14
C LEU A 318 -46.25 -11.82 7.12
N TYR A 319 -45.22 -11.93 6.29
CA TYR A 319 -44.42 -13.16 6.18
C TYR A 319 -43.70 -13.51 7.49
N MET A 320 -43.10 -12.53 8.17
CA MET A 320 -42.46 -12.74 9.47
C MET A 320 -43.47 -13.01 10.60
N GLN A 321 -44.66 -12.39 10.56
CA GLN A 321 -45.68 -12.53 11.60
C GLN A 321 -46.35 -13.91 11.60
N GLN A 322 -46.63 -14.46 10.43
CA GLN A 322 -47.60 -15.55 10.30
C GLN A 322 -47.03 -16.87 9.76
N TYR A 323 -45.79 -16.86 9.25
CA TYR A 323 -45.15 -18.04 8.64
C TYR A 323 -43.93 -18.53 9.42
N ILE A 324 -43.82 -18.16 10.70
CA ILE A 324 -42.86 -18.71 11.67
C ILE A 324 -43.65 -19.53 12.71
N TYR A 325 -43.34 -20.81 12.83
CA TYR A 325 -44.12 -21.76 13.66
C TYR A 325 -43.37 -22.26 14.89
N THR A 326 -42.05 -22.43 14.80
CA THR A 326 -41.24 -23.00 15.90
C THR A 326 -40.84 -21.94 16.94
N ASP A 327 -40.56 -20.70 16.52
CA ASP A 327 -40.17 -19.60 17.40
C ASP A 327 -41.39 -18.75 17.79
N ASP A 328 -41.46 -18.33 19.06
CA ASP A 328 -42.47 -17.37 19.52
C ASP A 328 -42.14 -15.96 19.01
N VAL A 329 -42.87 -15.51 17.99
CA VAL A 329 -42.77 -14.19 17.38
C VAL A 329 -43.66 -13.14 18.06
N GLU A 330 -44.53 -13.52 18.99
CA GLU A 330 -45.41 -12.58 19.70
C GLU A 330 -44.74 -12.01 20.97
N SER A 331 -43.77 -12.74 21.54
CA SER A 331 -43.10 -12.34 22.78
C SER A 331 -41.57 -12.27 22.67
N GLY A 332 -40.92 -11.70 23.69
CA GLY A 332 -39.45 -11.59 23.76
C GLY A 332 -38.83 -10.52 22.84
N GLU A 333 -37.53 -10.67 22.54
CA GLU A 333 -36.77 -9.74 21.70
C GLU A 333 -37.29 -9.72 20.24
N LEU A 334 -37.76 -10.87 19.75
CA LEU A 334 -38.31 -11.03 18.39
C LEU A 334 -39.65 -10.31 18.27
N GLY A 335 -40.58 -10.53 19.20
CA GLY A 335 -41.87 -9.83 19.20
C GLY A 335 -41.73 -8.32 19.40
N TYR A 336 -40.77 -7.87 20.23
CA TYR A 336 -40.48 -6.44 20.37
C TYR A 336 -39.94 -5.82 19.07
N ALA A 337 -38.99 -6.48 18.40
CA ALA A 337 -38.46 -6.03 17.11
C ALA A 337 -39.55 -5.92 16.05
N LEU A 338 -40.39 -6.96 15.96
CA LEU A 338 -41.45 -7.05 14.96
C LEU A 338 -42.59 -6.07 15.22
N SER A 339 -43.02 -5.90 16.48
CA SER A 339 -44.02 -4.88 16.87
C SER A 339 -43.51 -3.47 16.59
N THR A 340 -42.21 -3.20 16.80
CA THR A 340 -41.61 -1.91 16.50
C THR A 340 -41.57 -1.65 14.99
N PHE A 341 -41.25 -2.68 14.20
CA PHE A 341 -41.28 -2.59 12.74
C PHE A 341 -42.70 -2.34 12.21
N GLU A 342 -43.70 -3.05 12.72
CA GLU A 342 -45.13 -2.83 12.39
C GLU A 342 -45.59 -1.42 12.76
N ALA A 343 -45.23 -0.92 13.94
CA ALA A 343 -45.55 0.44 14.36
C ALA A 343 -44.98 1.49 13.38
N VAL A 344 -43.74 1.29 12.92
CA VAL A 344 -43.10 2.18 11.94
C VAL A 344 -43.79 2.12 10.58
N LEU A 345 -44.14 0.93 10.07
CA LEU A 345 -44.87 0.79 8.80
C LEU A 345 -46.27 1.42 8.88
N THR A 346 -46.95 1.28 10.03
CA THR A 346 -48.25 1.90 10.28
C THR A 346 -48.15 3.43 10.34
N TYR A 347 -47.10 3.96 10.96
CA TYR A 347 -46.84 5.40 10.97
C TYR A 347 -46.57 5.92 9.54
N LEU A 348 -45.77 5.21 8.74
CA LEU A 348 -45.52 5.54 7.33
C LEU A 348 -46.82 5.55 6.51
N SER A 349 -47.72 4.59 6.74
CA SER A 349 -48.97 4.40 5.99
C SER A 349 -50.15 5.25 6.48
N LYS A 350 -50.14 5.80 7.71
CA LYS A 350 -51.26 6.63 8.21
C LYS A 350 -50.88 8.07 8.51
N ASP A 351 -49.76 8.30 9.19
CA ASP A 351 -49.46 9.59 9.85
C ASP A 351 -48.23 10.35 9.29
N SER A 352 -47.62 9.89 8.18
CA SER A 352 -46.39 10.48 7.63
C SER A 352 -46.52 11.86 6.95
N GLY A 353 -47.65 12.55 7.08
CA GLY A 353 -47.93 13.81 6.36
C GLY A 353 -46.97 14.96 6.69
N ALA A 354 -46.53 15.10 7.95
CA ALA A 354 -45.59 16.13 8.36
C ALA A 354 -44.19 15.92 7.73
N LEU A 355 -43.70 14.67 7.78
CA LEU A 355 -42.40 14.29 7.22
C LEU A 355 -42.35 14.40 5.69
N ARG A 356 -43.44 14.07 4.99
CA ARG A 356 -43.54 14.28 3.53
C ARG A 356 -43.46 15.76 3.15
N ARG A 357 -44.11 16.65 3.91
CA ARG A 357 -44.00 18.10 3.73
C ARG A 357 -42.57 18.61 4.00
N ALA A 358 -41.93 18.10 5.06
CA ALA A 358 -40.52 18.42 5.36
C ALA A 358 -39.58 17.97 4.22
N SER A 359 -39.71 16.74 3.75
CA SER A 359 -38.95 16.20 2.59
C SER A 359 -39.14 17.04 1.33
N ALA A 360 -40.38 17.45 1.01
CA ALA A 360 -40.68 18.29 -0.14
C ALA A 360 -40.01 19.67 -0.04
N ARG A 361 -40.04 20.30 1.15
CA ARG A 361 -39.36 21.58 1.40
C ARG A 361 -37.83 21.44 1.28
N ASN A 362 -37.25 20.41 1.87
CA ASN A 362 -35.82 20.11 1.75
C ASN A 362 -35.44 19.94 0.28
N LYS A 363 -36.15 19.08 -0.46
CA LYS A 363 -35.93 18.85 -1.89
C LYS A 363 -36.00 20.15 -2.70
N ARG A 364 -36.96 21.03 -2.41
CA ARG A 364 -37.11 22.34 -3.08
C ARG A 364 -35.89 23.22 -2.83
N LEU A 365 -35.45 23.37 -1.58
CA LEU A 365 -34.27 24.16 -1.23
C LEU A 365 -32.98 23.57 -1.81
N TRP A 366 -32.76 22.26 -1.66
CA TRP A 366 -31.58 21.58 -2.17
C TRP A 366 -31.50 21.68 -3.69
N THR A 367 -32.63 21.49 -4.39
CA THR A 367 -32.68 21.62 -5.86
C THR A 367 -32.46 23.05 -6.31
N ALA A 368 -33.05 24.05 -5.64
CA ALA A 368 -32.82 25.46 -5.95
C ALA A 368 -31.34 25.84 -5.77
N THR A 369 -30.72 25.35 -4.69
CA THR A 369 -29.31 25.55 -4.37
C THR A 369 -28.40 24.91 -5.41
N LYS A 370 -28.59 23.61 -5.70
CA LYS A 370 -27.82 22.84 -6.70
C LYS A 370 -28.00 23.40 -8.13
N LYS A 371 -29.15 24.00 -8.46
CA LYS A 371 -29.40 24.61 -9.78
C LYS A 371 -29.03 26.08 -9.90
N GLY A 372 -28.57 26.75 -8.84
CA GLY A 372 -28.17 28.16 -8.92
C GLY A 372 -29.31 29.18 -8.88
N ARG A 373 -30.55 28.78 -8.51
CA ARG A 373 -31.74 29.66 -8.60
C ARG A 373 -31.91 30.50 -7.35
N VAL A 374 -31.16 31.61 -7.26
CA VAL A 374 -31.17 32.49 -6.08
C VAL A 374 -32.55 33.07 -5.76
N SER A 375 -33.42 33.33 -6.76
CA SER A 375 -34.81 33.76 -6.56
C SER A 375 -35.62 32.76 -5.75
N ASP A 376 -35.45 31.47 -6.06
CA ASP A 376 -36.20 30.39 -5.44
C ASP A 376 -35.68 30.17 -4.01
N ILE A 377 -34.36 30.30 -3.79
CA ILE A 377 -33.77 30.24 -2.44
C ILE A 377 -34.27 31.41 -1.58
N LYS A 378 -34.32 32.63 -2.14
CA LYS A 378 -34.88 33.82 -1.46
C LYS A 378 -36.34 33.62 -1.07
N ALA A 379 -37.17 33.14 -1.99
CA ALA A 379 -38.59 32.90 -1.73
C ALA A 379 -38.82 31.84 -0.63
N ILE A 380 -37.89 30.90 -0.44
CA ILE A 380 -37.98 29.87 0.59
C ILE A 380 -37.50 30.38 1.96
N LEU A 381 -36.42 31.18 2.00
CA LEU A 381 -35.80 31.63 3.24
C LEU A 381 -36.38 32.94 3.79
N ASP A 382 -36.92 33.81 2.93
CA ASP A 382 -37.44 35.14 3.30
C ASP A 382 -38.90 35.33 2.84
N PRO A 383 -39.87 34.61 3.43
CA PRO A 383 -41.28 34.68 3.02
C PRO A 383 -41.89 36.09 3.15
N ASP A 384 -41.33 36.94 4.01
CA ASP A 384 -41.84 38.30 4.27
C ASP A 384 -41.31 39.38 3.31
N SER A 385 -40.34 39.04 2.45
CA SER A 385 -39.68 40.02 1.57
C SER A 385 -40.40 40.26 0.23
N SER A 386 -41.48 39.52 -0.06
CA SER A 386 -42.32 39.68 -1.25
C SER A 386 -43.62 40.47 -0.96
N GLN A 387 -43.54 41.55 -0.20
CA GLN A 387 -44.59 42.59 -0.17
C GLN A 387 -44.13 43.80 -0.99
N ASP A 388 -44.21 43.67 -2.32
CA ASP A 388 -44.45 44.80 -3.23
C ASP A 388 -44.57 44.29 -4.67
N THR A 389 -45.77 43.83 -5.03
CA THR A 389 -46.54 44.31 -6.20
C THR A 389 -47.73 43.38 -6.51
N LEU A 390 -48.93 43.97 -6.40
CA LEU A 390 -50.16 43.65 -7.15
C LEU A 390 -50.91 42.35 -6.82
N THR A 391 -51.98 42.56 -6.04
CA THR A 391 -53.32 41.96 -6.17
C THR A 391 -53.46 40.43 -6.10
N GLY A 392 -53.94 39.99 -4.94
CA GLY A 392 -54.88 38.88 -4.73
C GLY A 392 -54.88 37.73 -5.74
N HIS A 393 -54.19 36.65 -5.40
CA HIS A 393 -54.65 35.30 -5.69
C HIS A 393 -54.12 34.36 -4.61
N ASN A 394 -55.05 33.63 -3.98
CA ASN A 394 -54.77 32.42 -3.21
C ASN A 394 -53.99 31.47 -4.13
N PHE A 395 -52.75 31.16 -3.79
CA PHE A 395 -52.01 30.08 -4.42
C PHE A 395 -52.38 28.79 -3.69
N ASP A 396 -53.33 28.08 -4.28
CA ASP A 396 -53.54 26.66 -4.06
C ASP A 396 -52.25 25.89 -4.32
N GLU A 397 -52.01 24.91 -3.45
CA GLU A 397 -51.08 23.81 -3.65
C GLU A 397 -51.54 23.02 -4.89
N ASP A 398 -50.82 23.14 -6.01
CA ASP A 398 -50.46 22.05 -6.92
C ASP A 398 -50.00 22.59 -8.27
N GLU A 399 -48.68 22.58 -8.52
CA GLU A 399 -48.14 22.50 -9.88
C GLU A 399 -46.66 22.09 -9.86
N CYS A 400 -46.39 20.77 -9.94
CA CYS A 400 -45.22 20.24 -10.62
C CYS A 400 -45.39 18.75 -10.96
N SER A 401 -46.33 18.44 -11.85
CA SER A 401 -46.18 17.28 -12.74
C SER A 401 -47.15 17.35 -13.92
N SER A 402 -46.64 17.72 -15.09
CA SER A 402 -47.17 17.22 -16.35
C SER A 402 -46.11 17.24 -17.47
N PHE A 403 -45.62 16.04 -17.77
CA PHE A 403 -45.49 15.42 -19.10
C PHE A 403 -45.72 13.93 -18.78
N SER A 404 -46.68 13.18 -19.33
CA SER A 404 -47.49 13.31 -20.54
C SER A 404 -48.63 12.27 -20.52
N LYS A 405 -49.83 12.67 -21.01
CA LYS A 405 -50.78 11.91 -21.90
C LYS A 405 -51.43 10.60 -21.37
N ASP A 406 -52.71 10.26 -21.55
CA ASP A 406 -53.89 10.76 -22.29
C ASP A 406 -55.17 10.13 -21.68
N GLU A 407 -56.30 10.86 -21.74
CA GLU A 407 -57.72 10.48 -22.07
C GLU A 407 -58.42 9.26 -21.39
N GLU A 408 -59.71 9.23 -21.04
CA GLU A 408 -60.89 10.06 -21.36
C GLU A 408 -62.08 9.76 -20.38
N SER A 409 -63.04 10.70 -20.36
CA SER A 409 -64.31 10.86 -19.62
C SER A 409 -65.40 9.78 -19.86
N GLY A 410 -66.54 9.69 -19.16
CA GLY A 410 -67.24 10.61 -18.25
C GLY A 410 -68.53 10.01 -17.68
N THR A 411 -69.15 10.75 -16.75
CA THR A 411 -70.41 10.46 -16.06
C THR A 411 -71.62 11.12 -16.74
N THR A 412 -72.81 10.54 -16.52
CA THR A 412 -74.11 11.24 -16.54
C THR A 412 -74.85 11.00 -15.22
N SER A 413 -75.53 12.05 -14.76
CA SER A 413 -76.38 12.19 -13.56
C SER A 413 -77.76 11.49 -13.73
N ASP A 414 -78.77 11.44 -12.84
CA ASP A 414 -79.24 12.26 -11.72
C ASP A 414 -80.41 11.58 -10.96
N ASN A 415 -80.76 12.11 -9.77
CA ASN A 415 -82.02 12.07 -8.98
C ASN A 415 -82.29 10.89 -8.01
N ALA A 416 -82.36 11.09 -6.67
CA ALA A 416 -83.38 11.74 -5.81
C ALA A 416 -84.69 10.88 -5.69
N ASP A 417 -85.37 10.60 -4.57
CA ASP A 417 -85.47 11.14 -3.21
C ASP A 417 -86.20 10.12 -2.28
N GLN A 418 -86.06 10.33 -0.96
CA GLN A 418 -87.05 10.17 0.15
C GLN A 418 -87.68 8.83 0.61
N GLU A 419 -87.33 8.53 1.88
CA GLU A 419 -88.21 8.41 3.08
C GLU A 419 -88.84 7.10 3.59
N MET A 420 -88.55 6.89 4.88
CA MET A 420 -89.44 6.54 6.01
C MET A 420 -89.72 5.06 6.41
N TYR A 421 -89.19 4.75 7.61
CA TYR A 421 -89.67 3.92 8.75
C TYR A 421 -90.24 2.49 8.52
N VAL A 422 -89.78 1.52 9.33
CA VAL A 422 -90.45 1.05 10.57
C VAL A 422 -89.60 -0.02 11.29
N ASN A 423 -89.62 0.12 12.62
CA ASN A 423 -89.14 -0.64 13.78
C ASN A 423 -89.12 -2.19 13.80
N GLY A 424 -88.28 -2.71 14.72
CA GLY A 424 -88.61 -3.84 15.62
C GLY A 424 -87.43 -4.80 15.86
N SER A 425 -86.63 -4.68 16.94
CA SER A 425 -86.66 -5.51 18.18
C SER A 425 -86.62 -7.05 17.93
N THR A 426 -85.77 -7.91 18.53
CA THR A 426 -85.41 -8.06 19.95
C THR A 426 -84.38 -9.19 20.13
N SER A 427 -83.41 -9.00 21.04
CA SER A 427 -82.83 -9.92 22.05
C SER A 427 -82.58 -11.44 21.81
N ASN A 428 -81.32 -11.81 22.08
CA ASN A 428 -80.83 -12.86 23.00
C ASN A 428 -80.58 -14.33 22.57
N PRO A 429 -79.63 -15.01 23.26
CA PRO A 429 -78.69 -15.99 22.70
C PRO A 429 -78.85 -17.42 23.27
N LEU A 430 -78.10 -18.40 22.73
CA LEU A 430 -77.39 -19.44 23.52
C LEU A 430 -76.59 -20.43 22.64
N ASN A 431 -75.40 -20.78 23.14
CA ASN A 431 -74.78 -22.12 23.23
C ASN A 431 -74.35 -22.96 21.99
N GLN A 432 -73.03 -23.20 21.99
CA GLN A 432 -72.37 -24.51 22.19
C GLN A 432 -71.79 -25.29 20.99
N VAL A 433 -70.58 -25.80 21.29
CA VAL A 433 -69.84 -26.96 20.76
C VAL A 433 -68.92 -26.74 19.56
N SER A 434 -67.62 -26.84 19.83
CA SER A 434 -66.65 -27.41 18.89
C SER A 434 -65.65 -28.26 19.69
N PRO A 435 -65.35 -29.51 19.28
CA PRO A 435 -64.50 -30.42 20.05
C PRO A 435 -63.03 -30.40 19.60
N LEU A 436 -62.17 -30.52 20.60
CA LEU A 436 -60.81 -31.07 20.66
C LEU A 436 -60.19 -31.67 19.38
N SER A 437 -59.01 -31.18 19.01
CA SER A 437 -57.97 -31.89 18.26
C SER A 437 -56.78 -32.22 19.20
N PRO A 438 -56.14 -33.40 19.10
CA PRO A 438 -55.15 -33.86 20.07
C PRO A 438 -53.71 -33.47 19.71
N ASP A 439 -52.96 -33.06 20.73
CA ASP A 439 -51.53 -32.77 20.71
C ASP A 439 -50.69 -33.93 20.13
N THR A 440 -49.88 -33.64 19.11
CA THR A 440 -48.78 -34.50 18.66
C THR A 440 -47.52 -34.24 19.51
N PRO A 441 -46.88 -35.23 20.14
CA PRO A 441 -45.71 -35.01 20.99
C PRO A 441 -44.45 -34.72 20.17
N SER A 442 -43.60 -33.83 20.69
CA SER A 442 -42.33 -33.38 20.11
C SER A 442 -41.24 -34.48 20.07
N LEU A 443 -40.15 -34.26 19.31
CA LEU A 443 -39.02 -35.17 19.05
C LEU A 443 -38.20 -35.62 20.29
N ALA A 444 -38.71 -35.44 21.51
CA ALA A 444 -38.01 -35.70 22.77
C ALA A 444 -37.54 -37.15 22.98
N HIS A 445 -38.05 -38.11 22.20
CA HIS A 445 -37.69 -39.53 22.29
C HIS A 445 -36.42 -39.91 21.48
N VAL A 446 -35.89 -38.99 20.66
CA VAL A 446 -34.73 -39.24 19.78
C VAL A 446 -33.38 -38.94 20.46
N PHE A 447 -33.35 -38.11 21.50
CA PHE A 447 -32.13 -37.72 22.23
C PHE A 447 -32.22 -38.05 23.73
N PRO A 448 -31.98 -39.30 24.16
CA PRO A 448 -32.22 -39.71 25.55
C PRO A 448 -31.12 -39.26 26.54
N PHE A 449 -30.05 -38.60 26.07
CA PHE A 449 -28.81 -38.43 26.84
C PHE A 449 -28.23 -37.02 26.81
N MET A 450 -29.04 -35.95 26.91
CA MET A 450 -28.52 -34.58 27.10
C MET A 450 -29.37 -33.70 28.03
N ASN A 451 -30.05 -34.28 29.02
CA ASN A 451 -30.54 -33.50 30.16
C ASN A 451 -29.57 -33.67 31.31
N TRP A 452 -28.65 -32.71 31.51
CA TRP A 452 -28.09 -32.36 32.83
C TRP A 452 -27.66 -30.88 32.83
N SER A 453 -28.42 -30.07 33.54
CA SER A 453 -27.86 -29.29 34.65
C SER A 453 -28.92 -29.22 35.76
N ARG A 454 -28.83 -30.19 36.68
CA ARG A 454 -29.41 -30.09 38.01
C ARG A 454 -28.76 -28.88 38.70
N VAL A 455 -29.48 -27.77 38.77
CA VAL A 455 -29.25 -26.77 39.81
C VAL A 455 -30.22 -27.06 40.95
N SER A 456 -29.65 -27.02 42.15
CA SER A 456 -30.18 -27.47 43.43
C SER A 456 -31.60 -27.00 43.74
N SER A 457 -32.37 -27.94 44.30
CA SER A 457 -33.59 -27.70 45.05
C SER A 457 -33.36 -26.73 46.21
N SER A 458 -33.79 -25.49 46.06
CA SER A 458 -34.16 -24.62 47.17
C SER A 458 -35.60 -24.17 46.97
N LYS A 459 -36.46 -24.48 47.94
CA LYS A 459 -37.85 -24.03 48.05
C LYS A 459 -37.93 -22.53 47.80
N VAL A 460 -38.51 -22.13 46.67
CA VAL A 460 -38.97 -20.77 46.43
C VAL A 460 -40.33 -20.88 45.79
N GLU A 461 -41.30 -20.24 46.44
CA GLU A 461 -42.69 -20.14 46.06
C GLU A 461 -42.85 -19.58 44.64
N ALA A 462 -43.83 -20.09 43.92
CA ALA A 462 -44.19 -19.62 42.60
C ALA A 462 -44.58 -18.12 42.66
N PRO A 463 -43.95 -17.22 41.88
CA PRO A 463 -44.49 -15.89 41.71
C PRO A 463 -45.80 -16.00 40.90
N PRO A 464 -46.86 -15.28 41.28
CA PRO A 464 -48.12 -15.34 40.57
C PRO A 464 -47.96 -14.73 39.18
N ARG A 465 -48.57 -15.40 38.18
CA ARG A 465 -48.78 -14.85 36.84
C ARG A 465 -49.49 -13.50 36.99
N LYS A 466 -48.78 -12.40 36.69
CA LYS A 466 -49.39 -11.07 36.53
C LYS A 466 -50.30 -11.09 35.31
N LYS A 467 -51.55 -11.48 35.52
CA LYS A 467 -52.68 -11.08 34.68
C LYS A 467 -52.94 -9.61 34.95
N VAL A 468 -52.84 -8.78 33.93
CA VAL A 468 -53.34 -7.40 33.98
C VAL A 468 -54.86 -7.50 34.00
N SER A 469 -55.42 -7.52 35.21
CA SER A 469 -56.86 -7.41 35.45
C SER A 469 -57.17 -5.96 35.82
N MET A 470 -57.87 -5.25 34.94
CA MET A 470 -58.57 -4.01 35.26
C MET A 470 -59.76 -4.37 36.17
N ASP A 471 -59.69 -3.97 37.44
CA ASP A 471 -60.81 -4.07 38.37
C ASP A 471 -61.38 -2.67 38.62
N MET A 472 -62.69 -2.53 38.37
CA MET A 472 -63.45 -1.30 38.53
C MET A 472 -64.23 -1.37 39.85
N ARG A 473 -63.83 -0.57 40.84
CA ARG A 473 -64.76 0.03 41.83
C ARG A 473 -64.07 1.11 42.69
N SER A 474 -64.65 2.30 42.59
CA SER A 474 -64.49 3.56 43.33
C SER A 474 -64.71 3.37 44.86
N LEU A 475 -64.18 4.16 45.81
CA LEU A 475 -64.24 5.63 46.00
C LEU A 475 -63.23 6.07 47.09
N SER A 476 -62.50 7.19 46.89
CA SER A 476 -62.64 8.40 47.74
C SER A 476 -61.66 9.53 47.35
N GLU A 477 -62.23 10.56 46.71
CA GLU A 477 -61.98 12.01 46.86
C GLU A 477 -60.56 12.60 46.68
N SER A 478 -60.14 12.78 45.42
CA SER A 478 -59.46 14.00 44.92
C SER A 478 -59.20 13.97 43.40
N SER A 479 -60.26 13.99 42.59
CA SER A 479 -60.23 14.49 41.20
C SER A 479 -61.64 14.40 40.61
N THR A 480 -62.31 15.53 40.49
CA THR A 480 -63.61 15.67 39.85
C THR A 480 -63.40 16.00 38.36
N VAL A 481 -64.25 15.42 37.51
CA VAL A 481 -64.37 15.59 36.05
C VAL A 481 -63.53 14.63 35.19
N SER A 482 -64.10 13.45 34.89
CA SER A 482 -64.26 12.95 33.51
C SER A 482 -64.93 11.56 33.48
N TYR A 483 -66.23 11.53 33.18
CA TYR A 483 -66.93 10.37 32.59
C TYR A 483 -67.94 10.90 31.56
N VAL A 484 -67.43 11.37 30.42
CA VAL A 484 -68.15 11.54 29.15
C VAL A 484 -67.10 11.48 28.04
N SER A 485 -67.16 10.45 27.19
CA SER A 485 -67.00 10.45 25.70
C SER A 485 -66.37 9.11 25.30
N ARG A 486 -66.90 8.22 24.45
CA ARG A 486 -67.53 8.40 23.13
C ARG A 486 -66.72 9.33 22.23
N THR A 487 -65.67 8.80 21.61
CA THR A 487 -64.94 9.43 20.50
C THR A 487 -64.68 8.30 19.49
N THR A 488 -65.35 8.16 18.35
CA THR A 488 -65.38 9.06 17.17
C THR A 488 -64.03 9.73 16.94
N VAL A 489 -63.37 9.30 15.85
CA VAL A 489 -62.69 10.16 14.87
C VAL A 489 -62.36 11.56 15.40
N GLY A 490 -61.12 11.77 15.85
CA GLY A 490 -60.69 13.03 16.44
C GLY A 490 -59.21 13.03 16.82
N SER A 491 -58.39 13.41 15.85
CA SER A 491 -57.00 13.88 15.88
C SER A 491 -56.34 14.12 17.26
N THR A 492 -55.32 13.33 17.57
CA THR A 492 -54.17 13.76 18.39
C THR A 492 -52.92 13.62 17.52
N PRO A 493 -52.20 14.70 17.16
CA PRO A 493 -51.02 14.58 16.32
C PRO A 493 -49.90 13.95 17.15
N SER A 494 -49.42 12.79 16.69
CA SER A 494 -48.23 12.11 17.22
C SER A 494 -47.02 13.06 17.24
N ALA A 495 -46.25 13.00 18.32
CA ALA A 495 -45.11 13.87 18.65
C ALA A 495 -43.89 13.81 17.69
N LEU A 496 -44.03 13.27 16.48
CA LEU A 496 -43.08 13.43 15.36
C LEU A 496 -43.62 14.50 14.40
N GLU A 497 -43.78 15.73 14.89
CA GLU A 497 -44.08 16.86 14.02
C GLU A 497 -42.76 17.27 13.34
N GLY A 498 -42.58 16.86 12.08
CA GLY A 498 -41.38 17.17 11.31
C GLY A 498 -41.14 18.67 11.29
N ASP A 499 -40.13 19.14 12.02
CA ASP A 499 -39.89 20.57 12.19
C ASP A 499 -39.55 21.20 10.82
N THR A 500 -40.47 22.04 10.36
CA THR A 500 -40.37 22.75 9.09
C THR A 500 -39.96 24.20 9.25
N SER A 501 -39.48 24.59 10.44
CA SER A 501 -38.92 25.92 10.69
C SER A 501 -37.75 26.20 9.75
N ILE A 502 -37.59 27.47 9.36
CA ILE A 502 -36.53 27.93 8.45
C ILE A 502 -35.14 27.68 9.06
N GLU A 503 -35.01 27.80 10.39
CA GLU A 503 -33.78 27.53 11.12
C GLU A 503 -33.33 26.06 11.02
N ASN A 504 -34.26 25.10 11.05
CA ASN A 504 -33.91 23.70 10.86
C ASN A 504 -33.75 23.34 9.38
N LEU A 505 -34.53 23.95 8.49
CA LEU A 505 -34.40 23.76 7.04
C LEU A 505 -32.99 24.16 6.53
N THR A 506 -32.43 25.26 7.04
CA THR A 506 -31.08 25.73 6.68
C THR A 506 -29.94 24.84 7.20
N LYS A 507 -30.21 24.03 8.24
CA LYS A 507 -29.28 23.06 8.85
C LYS A 507 -29.42 21.63 8.32
N THR A 508 -30.31 21.42 7.34
CA THR A 508 -30.50 20.11 6.71
C THR A 508 -29.28 19.66 5.93
N GLN A 509 -29.05 18.34 5.91
CA GLN A 509 -28.01 17.70 5.12
C GLN A 509 -28.65 16.71 4.14
N ASP A 510 -28.07 16.57 2.95
CA ASP A 510 -28.50 15.52 2.03
C ASP A 510 -27.99 14.12 2.49
N PRO A 511 -28.39 13.03 1.82
CA PRO A 511 -27.95 11.69 2.20
C PRO A 511 -26.43 11.48 2.19
N ALA A 512 -25.66 12.30 1.43
CA ALA A 512 -24.20 12.27 1.42
C ALA A 512 -23.58 13.04 2.61
N GLY A 513 -24.40 13.71 3.42
CA GLY A 513 -23.96 14.54 4.55
C GLY A 513 -23.56 15.95 4.14
N ASP A 514 -23.86 16.39 2.92
CA ASP A 514 -23.55 17.73 2.46
C ASP A 514 -24.52 18.73 3.08
N SER A 515 -24.00 19.80 3.66
CA SER A 515 -24.79 20.95 4.10
C SER A 515 -25.32 21.74 2.88
N VAL A 516 -26.34 22.58 3.07
CA VAL A 516 -26.83 23.44 1.97
C VAL A 516 -25.71 24.30 1.33
N PRO A 517 -24.78 24.92 2.10
CA PRO A 517 -23.59 25.56 1.52
C PRO A 517 -22.68 24.59 0.76
N MET A 518 -22.43 23.38 1.28
CA MET A 518 -21.63 22.37 0.59
C MET A 518 -22.27 21.94 -0.74
N MET A 519 -23.60 21.80 -0.78
CA MET A 519 -24.32 21.50 -2.02
C MET A 519 -24.15 22.59 -3.08
N ALA A 520 -24.05 23.86 -2.67
CA ALA A 520 -23.76 24.97 -3.59
C ALA A 520 -22.34 24.87 -4.15
N VAL A 521 -21.36 24.45 -3.33
CA VAL A 521 -19.98 24.23 -3.75
C VAL A 521 -19.86 23.05 -4.71
N GLU A 522 -20.38 21.88 -4.33
CA GLU A 522 -20.36 20.66 -5.13
C GLU A 522 -21.05 20.84 -6.49
N ALA A 523 -22.14 21.60 -6.53
CA ALA A 523 -22.86 21.92 -7.76
C ALA A 523 -22.27 23.10 -8.57
N ARG A 524 -21.15 23.68 -8.13
CA ARG A 524 -20.45 24.80 -8.77
C ARG A 524 -21.31 26.06 -8.94
N GLN A 525 -22.05 26.45 -7.90
CA GLN A 525 -22.99 27.59 -7.94
C GLN A 525 -22.52 28.76 -7.05
N PRO A 526 -21.66 29.67 -7.56
CA PRO A 526 -21.09 30.77 -6.77
C PRO A 526 -22.14 31.78 -6.30
N GLN A 527 -23.15 32.06 -7.12
CA GLN A 527 -24.21 33.01 -6.77
C GLN A 527 -25.10 32.49 -5.63
N SER A 528 -25.42 31.19 -5.63
CA SER A 528 -26.13 30.55 -4.53
C SER A 528 -25.32 30.62 -3.24
N LEU A 529 -24.03 30.26 -3.30
CA LEU A 529 -23.15 30.28 -2.13
C LEU A 529 -23.01 31.70 -1.56
N LYS A 530 -22.80 32.69 -2.41
CA LYS A 530 -22.70 34.09 -2.01
C LYS A 530 -23.96 34.59 -1.30
N TYR A 531 -25.14 34.20 -1.80
CA TYR A 531 -26.40 34.53 -1.15
C TYR A 531 -26.53 33.84 0.22
N LEU A 532 -26.26 32.53 0.30
CA LEU A 532 -26.33 31.78 1.56
C LEU A 532 -25.39 32.38 2.62
N LEU A 533 -24.13 32.66 2.27
CA LEU A 533 -23.15 33.25 3.17
C LEU A 533 -23.48 34.71 3.57
N SER A 534 -24.32 35.42 2.80
CA SER A 534 -24.78 36.77 3.18
C SER A 534 -25.76 36.75 4.36
N ARG A 535 -26.42 35.62 4.62
CA ARG A 535 -27.39 35.45 5.71
C ARG A 535 -26.69 34.89 6.95
N GLN A 536 -25.98 35.77 7.67
CA GLN A 536 -25.23 35.42 8.89
C GLN A 536 -26.12 34.85 10.01
N ASP A 537 -27.42 35.16 9.98
CA ASP A 537 -28.40 34.63 10.95
C ASP A 537 -28.51 33.09 10.88
N TYR A 538 -28.40 32.52 9.68
CA TYR A 538 -28.50 31.07 9.45
C TYR A 538 -27.14 30.39 9.31
N TYR A 539 -26.15 31.10 8.75
CA TYR A 539 -24.82 30.59 8.50
C TYR A 539 -23.77 31.45 9.22
N PRO A 540 -23.70 31.41 10.56
CA PRO A 540 -22.69 32.14 11.30
C PRO A 540 -21.31 31.58 10.98
N LEU A 541 -20.29 32.43 11.11
CA LEU A 541 -18.91 32.13 10.75
C LEU A 541 -18.40 30.83 11.39
N ASP A 542 -18.65 30.63 12.68
CA ASP A 542 -18.26 29.43 13.43
C ASP A 542 -18.88 28.15 12.85
N SER A 543 -20.13 28.23 12.38
CA SER A 543 -20.83 27.09 11.76
C SER A 543 -20.20 26.68 10.42
N ILE A 544 -19.79 27.66 9.61
CA ILE A 544 -19.12 27.41 8.32
C ILE A 544 -17.70 26.87 8.51
N LEU A 545 -16.98 27.36 9.53
CA LEU A 545 -15.66 26.85 9.89
C LEU A 545 -15.72 25.41 10.40
N GLU A 546 -16.81 25.03 11.05
CA GLU A 546 -17.08 23.65 11.46
C GLU A 546 -17.66 22.76 10.35
N ASP A 547 -17.95 23.33 9.18
CA ASP A 547 -18.66 22.64 8.11
C ASP A 547 -17.78 21.64 7.35
N THR A 548 -18.16 20.36 7.46
CA THR A 548 -17.57 19.25 6.72
C THR A 548 -18.63 18.28 6.22
N ASN A 549 -18.41 17.68 5.05
CA ASN A 549 -19.23 16.57 4.55
C ASN A 549 -18.95 15.25 5.32
N SER A 550 -19.56 14.15 4.90
CA SER A 550 -19.36 12.81 5.49
C SER A 550 -17.90 12.32 5.42
N ASP A 551 -17.15 12.75 4.41
CA ASP A 551 -15.73 12.47 4.25
C ASP A 551 -14.83 13.40 5.08
N GLY A 552 -15.38 14.33 5.86
CA GLY A 552 -14.59 15.31 6.63
C GLY A 552 -13.97 16.42 5.78
N THR A 553 -14.38 16.57 4.52
CA THR A 553 -13.89 17.61 3.61
C THR A 553 -14.54 18.95 3.96
N THR A 554 -13.74 19.99 4.16
CA THR A 554 -14.24 21.36 4.42
C THR A 554 -14.74 22.02 3.14
N LEU A 555 -15.62 23.02 3.26
CA LEU A 555 -16.12 23.79 2.11
C LEU A 555 -14.99 24.32 1.20
N LEU A 556 -13.95 24.88 1.81
CA LEU A 556 -12.80 25.40 1.06
C LEU A 556 -12.02 24.28 0.36
N SER A 557 -11.86 23.12 1.03
CA SER A 557 -11.19 21.95 0.43
C SER A 557 -11.96 21.42 -0.77
N ALA A 558 -13.29 21.34 -0.69
CA ALA A 558 -14.16 20.93 -1.80
C ALA A 558 -14.03 21.92 -2.99
N ALA A 559 -14.09 23.23 -2.74
CA ALA A 559 -13.93 24.25 -3.78
C ALA A 559 -12.55 24.18 -4.48
N VAL A 560 -11.48 23.89 -3.72
CA VAL A 560 -10.14 23.68 -4.29
C VAL A 560 -10.03 22.39 -5.09
N GLN A 561 -10.62 21.28 -4.62
CA GLN A 561 -10.64 20.02 -5.37
C GLN A 561 -11.39 20.15 -6.70
N LEU A 562 -12.44 20.98 -6.75
CA LEU A 562 -13.17 21.31 -7.96
C LEU A 562 -12.42 22.30 -8.89
N ALA A 563 -11.29 22.84 -8.44
CA ALA A 563 -10.49 23.87 -9.13
C ALA A 563 -11.29 25.13 -9.53
N HIS A 564 -12.29 25.51 -8.72
CA HIS A 564 -13.17 26.64 -9.03
C HIS A 564 -12.75 27.92 -8.29
N THR A 565 -11.99 28.79 -8.95
CA THR A 565 -11.38 29.99 -8.34
C THR A 565 -12.39 30.95 -7.71
N GLU A 566 -13.52 31.24 -8.38
CA GLU A 566 -14.54 32.15 -7.84
C GLU A 566 -15.15 31.64 -6.52
N LEU A 567 -15.39 30.33 -6.39
CA LEU A 567 -15.91 29.73 -5.14
C LEU A 567 -14.87 29.82 -4.03
N VAL A 568 -13.62 29.52 -4.36
CA VAL A 568 -12.49 29.65 -3.45
C VAL A 568 -12.38 31.09 -2.94
N ASP A 569 -12.52 32.09 -3.81
CA ASP A 569 -12.47 33.51 -3.44
C ASP A 569 -13.64 33.90 -2.53
N ILE A 570 -14.87 33.50 -2.86
CA ILE A 570 -16.06 33.76 -2.03
C ILE A 570 -15.88 33.17 -0.62
N ILE A 571 -15.40 31.93 -0.52
CA ILE A 571 -15.20 31.25 0.76
C ILE A 571 -14.06 31.91 1.55
N LEU A 572 -12.95 32.25 0.90
CA LEU A 572 -11.83 32.93 1.55
C LEU A 572 -12.22 34.32 2.05
N ASP A 573 -12.95 35.11 1.26
CA ASP A 573 -13.42 36.44 1.66
C ASP A 573 -14.36 36.35 2.87
N PHE A 574 -15.24 35.34 2.91
CA PHE A 574 -16.11 35.10 4.05
C PHE A 574 -15.33 34.67 5.30
N ILE A 575 -14.44 33.69 5.17
CA ILE A 575 -13.66 33.13 6.28
C ILE A 575 -12.64 34.16 6.82
N SER A 576 -12.15 35.07 5.98
CA SER A 576 -11.21 36.14 6.38
C SER A 576 -11.79 37.13 7.40
N GLN A 577 -13.11 37.12 7.60
CA GLN A 577 -13.77 37.90 8.66
C GLN A 577 -13.42 37.37 10.06
N ALA A 578 -12.93 36.13 10.17
CA ALA A 578 -12.40 35.58 11.41
C ALA A 578 -11.13 36.34 11.82
N ARG A 579 -11.20 37.07 12.95
CA ARG A 579 -10.04 37.81 13.48
C ARG A 579 -8.96 36.92 14.10
N ASP A 580 -9.29 35.66 14.40
CA ASP A 580 -8.36 34.73 15.04
C ASP A 580 -7.58 33.89 14.02
N SER A 581 -6.29 34.19 13.90
CA SER A 581 -5.36 33.46 13.03
C SER A 581 -5.18 31.99 13.45
N GLN A 582 -5.34 31.64 14.74
CA GLN A 582 -5.20 30.26 15.19
C GLN A 582 -6.38 29.41 14.72
N LEU A 583 -7.57 29.99 14.75
CA LEU A 583 -8.79 29.33 14.29
C LEU A 583 -8.78 29.09 12.77
N LEU A 584 -8.22 30.01 11.98
CA LEU A 584 -7.99 29.79 10.55
C LEU A 584 -6.97 28.67 10.30
N THR A 585 -5.89 28.64 11.08
CA THR A 585 -4.86 27.60 10.98
C THR A 585 -5.44 26.22 11.31
N SER A 586 -6.29 26.13 12.34
CA SER A 586 -6.97 24.88 12.69
C SER A 586 -7.97 24.44 11.61
N TYR A 587 -8.66 25.40 10.96
CA TYR A 587 -9.51 25.13 9.81
C TYR A 587 -8.72 24.55 8.63
N TYR A 588 -7.59 25.15 8.26
CA TYR A 588 -6.73 24.63 7.18
C TYR A 588 -6.10 23.28 7.51
N ALA A 589 -5.95 22.95 8.80
CA ALA A 589 -5.46 21.66 9.30
C ALA A 589 -6.52 20.55 9.38
N LYS A 590 -7.80 20.85 9.13
CA LYS A 590 -8.84 19.83 9.06
C LYS A 590 -8.56 18.87 7.91
N ALA A 591 -8.56 17.58 8.24
CA ALA A 591 -8.24 16.51 7.32
C ALA A 591 -9.49 15.71 6.96
N ASP A 592 -9.57 15.32 5.69
CA ASP A 592 -10.58 14.39 5.19
C ASP A 592 -10.36 12.97 5.73
N GLN A 593 -11.23 12.05 5.33
CA GLN A 593 -11.18 10.64 5.70
C GLN A 593 -9.88 9.96 5.23
N ARG A 594 -9.15 10.53 4.27
CA ARG A 594 -7.85 10.06 3.79
C ARG A 594 -6.68 10.69 4.56
N GLY A 595 -6.95 11.56 5.52
CA GLY A 595 -5.97 12.33 6.28
C GLY A 595 -5.44 13.55 5.52
N ARG A 596 -6.03 13.91 4.38
CA ARG A 596 -5.56 15.01 3.53
C ARG A 596 -6.26 16.30 3.91
N THR A 597 -5.45 17.35 4.02
CA THR A 597 -5.92 18.72 4.24
C THR A 597 -6.09 19.47 2.93
N LEU A 598 -6.66 20.68 2.99
CA LEU A 598 -6.68 21.65 1.90
C LEU A 598 -5.32 21.75 1.19
N ALA A 599 -4.24 21.78 1.99
CA ALA A 599 -2.88 21.95 1.49
C ALA A 599 -2.43 20.80 0.56
N HIS A 600 -2.97 19.58 0.75
CA HIS A 600 -2.65 18.45 -0.11
C HIS A 600 -3.25 18.58 -1.52
N TYR A 601 -4.31 19.37 -1.68
CA TYR A 601 -5.03 19.56 -2.94
C TYR A 601 -4.62 20.83 -3.70
N LEU A 602 -3.61 21.56 -3.21
CA LEU A 602 -3.13 22.83 -3.78
C LEU A 602 -2.63 22.73 -5.23
N PHE A 603 -2.30 21.52 -5.71
CA PHE A 603 -1.98 21.32 -7.13
C PHE A 603 -3.16 21.67 -8.05
N SER A 604 -4.39 21.73 -7.53
CA SER A 604 -5.58 22.12 -8.30
C SER A 604 -5.70 23.65 -8.44
N VAL A 605 -5.21 24.40 -7.44
CA VAL A 605 -5.24 25.87 -7.42
C VAL A 605 -3.91 26.40 -6.84
N PRO A 606 -2.81 26.40 -7.63
CA PRO A 606 -1.48 26.78 -7.13
C PRO A 606 -1.40 28.21 -6.60
N THR A 607 -2.19 29.13 -7.15
CA THR A 607 -2.24 30.56 -6.76
C THR A 607 -2.58 30.75 -5.28
N LEU A 608 -3.28 29.78 -4.67
CA LEU A 608 -3.66 29.81 -3.26
C LEU A 608 -2.46 29.76 -2.32
N MET A 609 -1.34 29.17 -2.75
CA MET A 609 -0.12 29.06 -1.95
C MET A 609 0.39 30.44 -1.53
N SER A 610 0.46 31.37 -2.49
CA SER A 610 0.89 32.75 -2.25
C SER A 610 -0.04 33.54 -1.32
N ARG A 611 -1.33 33.18 -1.24
CA ARG A 611 -2.32 33.90 -0.43
C ARG A 611 -2.35 33.44 1.01
N LEU A 612 -2.15 32.15 1.26
CA LEU A 612 -2.24 31.55 2.59
C LEU A 612 -0.86 31.35 3.25
N GLU A 613 0.21 31.36 2.46
CA GLU A 613 1.62 31.29 2.87
C GLU A 613 1.89 30.33 4.06
N CYS A 614 2.17 30.92 5.24
CA CYS A 614 2.59 30.23 6.45
C CYS A 614 1.44 29.63 7.26
N ALA A 615 0.17 29.94 6.93
CA ALA A 615 -0.98 29.37 7.62
C ALA A 615 -1.27 27.92 7.21
N LEU A 616 -0.66 27.43 6.13
CA LEU A 616 -0.87 26.09 5.61
C LEU A 616 -0.08 25.02 6.41
N PRO A 617 -0.69 23.85 6.71
CA PRO A 617 -0.05 22.78 7.47
C PRO A 617 0.93 21.94 6.63
N TRP A 618 2.05 22.54 6.21
CA TRP A 618 3.05 21.91 5.31
C TRP A 618 3.66 20.60 5.81
N ARG A 619 3.59 20.31 7.12
CA ARG A 619 4.16 19.11 7.76
C ARG A 619 3.13 18.03 8.10
N GLN A 620 1.84 18.33 7.99
CA GLN A 620 0.79 17.36 8.33
C GLN A 620 0.77 16.24 7.32
N ARG A 621 0.69 15.00 7.79
CA ARG A 621 0.79 13.80 6.95
C ARG A 621 -0.59 13.19 6.71
N ASP A 622 -0.85 12.79 5.47
CA ASP A 622 -2.02 11.98 5.12
C ASP A 622 -1.89 10.53 5.63
N LYS A 623 -2.90 9.68 5.39
CA LYS A 623 -2.85 8.26 5.77
C LYS A 623 -1.73 7.47 5.07
N ASN A 624 -1.18 7.97 3.96
CA ASN A 624 -0.02 7.39 3.28
C ASN A 624 1.31 7.99 3.78
N GLY A 625 1.29 8.86 4.78
CA GLY A 625 2.44 9.58 5.30
C GLY A 625 2.89 10.77 4.45
N GLN A 626 2.17 11.13 3.39
CA GLN A 626 2.57 12.22 2.49
C GLN A 626 2.21 13.57 3.11
N THR A 627 3.12 14.54 2.99
CA THR A 627 2.84 15.94 3.35
C THR A 627 2.31 16.73 2.14
N PRO A 628 1.74 17.94 2.31
CA PRO A 628 1.35 18.80 1.20
C PRO A 628 2.46 19.03 0.18
N LEU A 629 3.66 19.35 0.66
CA LEU A 629 4.83 19.54 -0.21
C LEU A 629 5.16 18.26 -0.99
N PHE A 630 5.01 17.10 -0.36
CA PHE A 630 5.22 15.81 -1.01
C PHE A 630 4.17 15.54 -2.10
N ALA A 631 2.90 15.85 -1.83
CA ALA A 631 1.83 15.71 -2.81
C ALA A 631 2.06 16.58 -4.05
N LEU A 632 2.47 17.85 -3.86
CA LEU A 632 2.86 18.75 -4.96
C LEU A 632 4.03 18.18 -5.76
N CYS A 633 5.09 17.70 -5.09
CA CYS A 633 6.23 17.08 -5.77
C CYS A 633 5.85 15.85 -6.60
N ARG A 634 4.74 15.17 -6.27
CA ARG A 634 4.25 13.98 -6.97
C ARG A 634 3.33 14.31 -8.16
N SER A 635 2.90 15.56 -8.31
CA SER A 635 1.98 15.99 -9.37
C SER A 635 2.69 16.35 -10.68
N TYR A 636 3.47 15.41 -11.24
CA TYR A 636 4.29 15.65 -12.45
C TYR A 636 3.49 16.02 -13.70
N ASP A 637 2.21 15.65 -13.73
CA ASP A 637 1.32 15.89 -14.87
C ASP A 637 0.76 17.32 -14.90
N HIS A 638 1.06 18.14 -13.88
CA HIS A 638 0.59 19.53 -13.82
C HIS A 638 1.32 20.40 -14.86
N PRO A 639 0.62 21.22 -15.66
CA PRO A 639 1.23 22.05 -16.69
C PRO A 639 2.29 23.01 -16.14
N ASP A 640 2.03 23.58 -14.96
CA ASP A 640 2.94 24.48 -14.26
C ASP A 640 3.72 23.79 -13.12
N TYR A 641 4.07 22.50 -13.27
CA TYR A 641 4.75 21.73 -12.23
C TYR A 641 6.01 22.43 -11.67
N ASN A 642 6.86 22.92 -12.57
CA ASN A 642 8.15 23.53 -12.20
C ASN A 642 7.99 24.81 -11.35
N PRO A 643 7.25 25.85 -11.78
CA PRO A 643 7.04 27.04 -10.95
C PRO A 643 6.26 26.72 -9.66
N MET A 644 5.25 25.83 -9.72
CA MET A 644 4.45 25.44 -8.56
C MET A 644 5.32 24.82 -7.45
N VAL A 645 6.16 23.84 -7.78
CA VAL A 645 7.02 23.18 -6.78
C VAL A 645 8.10 24.14 -6.28
N HIS A 646 8.64 25.01 -7.14
CA HIS A 646 9.59 26.04 -6.72
C HIS A 646 8.98 27.05 -5.74
N GLU A 647 7.74 27.46 -5.96
CA GLU A 647 7.00 28.32 -5.05
C GLU A 647 6.73 27.58 -3.73
N ALA A 648 6.23 26.35 -3.80
CA ALA A 648 5.95 25.52 -2.63
C ALA A 648 7.19 25.31 -1.74
N LEU A 649 8.37 25.04 -2.33
CA LEU A 649 9.62 24.93 -1.58
C LEU A 649 9.97 26.22 -0.83
N THR A 650 9.76 27.37 -1.47
CA THR A 650 10.04 28.69 -0.89
C THR A 650 9.09 28.99 0.27
N ILE A 651 7.81 28.71 0.10
CA ILE A 651 6.78 28.96 1.12
C ILE A 651 6.92 27.98 2.28
N ALA A 652 7.14 26.70 2.01
CA ALA A 652 7.40 25.71 3.06
C ALA A 652 8.65 26.07 3.90
N GLN A 653 9.70 26.61 3.26
CA GLN A 653 10.88 27.11 3.97
C GLN A 653 10.54 28.29 4.87
N LYS A 654 9.75 29.26 4.38
CA LYS A 654 9.29 30.40 5.19
C LYS A 654 8.43 29.94 6.37
N ALA A 655 7.50 29.01 6.12
CA ALA A 655 6.60 28.45 7.13
C ALA A 655 7.33 27.70 8.26
N GLN A 656 8.56 27.24 8.01
CA GLN A 656 9.41 26.64 9.03
C GLN A 656 9.83 27.63 10.14
N GLY A 657 9.83 28.93 9.85
CA GLY A 657 10.03 30.01 10.84
C GLY A 657 11.43 30.15 11.44
N ASP A 658 12.35 29.22 11.19
CA ASP A 658 13.68 29.20 11.82
C ASP A 658 14.81 29.84 10.98
N GLY A 659 14.48 30.37 9.79
CA GLY A 659 15.40 31.10 8.91
C GLY A 659 16.54 30.26 8.33
N LYS A 660 16.55 28.93 8.53
CA LYS A 660 17.56 28.04 7.93
C LYS A 660 16.98 27.26 6.73
N PRO A 661 17.81 26.49 6.01
CA PRO A 661 17.35 25.63 4.92
C PRO A 661 16.18 24.72 5.32
N LEU A 662 15.31 24.44 4.36
CA LEU A 662 14.14 23.58 4.52
C LEU A 662 14.57 22.15 4.90
N ARG A 663 13.97 21.61 5.97
CA ARG A 663 14.23 20.24 6.45
C ARG A 663 13.45 19.24 5.62
N LEU A 664 14.10 18.54 4.71
CA LEU A 664 13.41 17.55 3.87
C LEU A 664 13.04 16.27 4.61
N GLU A 665 13.66 16.00 5.75
CA GLU A 665 13.34 14.86 6.63
C GLU A 665 11.92 14.94 7.21
N ASP A 666 11.34 16.14 7.32
CA ASP A 666 9.94 16.31 7.76
C ASP A 666 8.96 15.84 6.66
N HIS A 667 9.40 15.84 5.40
CA HIS A 667 8.62 15.56 4.20
C HIS A 667 8.95 14.18 3.59
N VAL A 668 8.78 13.14 4.41
CA VAL A 668 9.00 11.74 4.03
C VAL A 668 7.68 10.97 4.06
N ASP A 669 7.39 10.19 3.02
CA ASP A 669 6.16 9.39 2.96
C ASP A 669 6.20 8.16 3.88
N GLY A 670 5.07 7.46 4.01
CA GLY A 670 4.97 6.24 4.81
C GLY A 670 5.76 5.04 4.27
N LYS A 671 6.51 5.20 3.16
CA LYS A 671 7.41 4.19 2.58
C LYS A 671 8.90 4.59 2.70
N GLY A 672 9.20 5.66 3.43
CA GLY A 672 10.54 6.20 3.59
C GLY A 672 11.08 6.98 2.39
N ASN A 673 10.25 7.32 1.39
CA ASN A 673 10.71 8.11 0.24
C ASN A 673 10.87 9.58 0.66
N THR A 674 12.04 10.15 0.39
CA THR A 674 12.29 11.60 0.47
C THR A 674 11.85 12.30 -0.83
N LEU A 675 11.77 13.64 -0.84
CA LEU A 675 11.46 14.39 -2.08
C LEU A 675 12.40 14.06 -3.25
N LEU A 676 13.69 13.81 -2.96
CA LEU A 676 14.68 13.41 -3.97
C LEU A 676 14.35 12.06 -4.66
N HIS A 677 13.58 11.19 -4.02
CA HIS A 677 13.16 9.91 -4.61
C HIS A 677 12.04 10.06 -5.64
N VAL A 678 11.21 11.10 -5.50
CA VAL A 678 9.97 11.27 -6.28
C VAL A 678 10.16 12.27 -7.42
N VAL A 679 10.71 13.45 -7.13
CA VAL A 679 10.88 14.55 -8.09
C VAL A 679 11.49 14.06 -9.41
N SER A 680 10.83 14.41 -10.52
CA SER A 680 11.26 14.03 -11.87
C SER A 680 12.09 15.10 -12.57
N ASP A 681 11.88 16.36 -12.21
CA ASP A 681 12.47 17.50 -12.91
C ASP A 681 13.93 17.77 -12.47
N PRO A 682 14.88 17.88 -13.42
CA PRO A 682 16.28 18.18 -13.15
C PRO A 682 16.52 19.50 -12.39
N GLN A 683 15.82 20.58 -12.72
CA GLN A 683 16.03 21.90 -12.11
C GLN A 683 15.59 21.91 -10.64
N ILE A 684 14.47 21.25 -10.34
CA ILE A 684 14.00 21.09 -8.97
C ILE A 684 15.01 20.28 -8.15
N VAL A 685 15.56 19.17 -8.67
CA VAL A 685 16.58 18.39 -7.95
C VAL A 685 17.84 19.21 -7.69
N VAL A 686 18.33 19.98 -8.67
CA VAL A 686 19.49 20.87 -8.49
C VAL A 686 19.23 21.90 -7.39
N ARG A 687 18.03 22.49 -7.36
CA ARG A 687 17.65 23.45 -6.32
C ARG A 687 17.61 22.79 -4.96
N ILE A 688 16.95 21.63 -4.84
CA ILE A 688 16.86 20.87 -3.59
C ILE A 688 18.26 20.55 -3.05
N LEU A 689 19.16 20.06 -3.90
CA LEU A 689 20.53 19.73 -3.48
C LEU A 689 21.32 20.95 -3.00
N LYS A 690 21.09 22.15 -3.56
CA LYS A 690 21.85 23.36 -3.22
C LYS A 690 21.28 24.14 -2.04
N GLU A 691 19.95 24.25 -1.94
CA GLU A 691 19.25 25.20 -1.06
C GLU A 691 18.58 24.53 0.14
N CYS A 692 18.28 23.23 0.08
CA CYS A 692 17.59 22.52 1.15
C CYS A 692 18.55 21.70 2.01
N ASP A 693 18.14 21.41 3.25
CA ASP A 693 18.84 20.49 4.14
C ASP A 693 18.39 19.05 3.86
N CYS A 694 19.18 18.34 3.06
CA CYS A 694 18.87 16.99 2.61
C CYS A 694 20.07 16.04 2.70
N ASP A 695 19.77 14.76 2.89
CA ASP A 695 20.73 13.67 2.65
C ASP A 695 20.51 13.10 1.24
N PRO A 696 21.45 13.31 0.29
CA PRO A 696 21.32 12.76 -1.05
C PRO A 696 21.44 11.23 -1.10
N ASN A 697 21.94 10.59 -0.03
CA ASN A 697 22.07 9.14 0.09
C ASN A 697 20.98 8.50 0.95
N ALA A 698 19.97 9.27 1.37
CA ALA A 698 18.85 8.75 2.15
C ALA A 698 18.22 7.55 1.43
N THR A 699 17.89 6.49 2.17
CA THR A 699 17.26 5.31 1.59
C THR A 699 15.82 5.15 2.04
N ASN A 700 14.95 4.72 1.13
CA ASN A 700 13.58 4.32 1.48
C ASN A 700 13.52 2.93 2.15
N ASP A 701 12.33 2.43 2.47
CA ASP A 701 12.14 1.14 3.17
C ASP A 701 12.72 -0.06 2.40
N LYS A 702 12.85 0.05 1.07
CA LYS A 702 13.47 -0.97 0.21
C LYS A 702 14.97 -0.78 0.05
N ARG A 703 15.56 0.14 0.79
CA ARG A 703 16.95 0.59 0.70
C ARG A 703 17.35 1.20 -0.66
N PHE A 704 16.39 1.74 -1.43
CA PHE A 704 16.74 2.50 -2.64
C PHE A 704 17.18 3.91 -2.26
N THR A 705 18.26 4.40 -2.88
CA THR A 705 18.64 5.83 -2.85
C THR A 705 17.96 6.60 -4.00
N PRO A 706 17.96 7.94 -3.97
CA PRO A 706 17.51 8.77 -5.10
C PRO A 706 18.20 8.44 -6.42
N LEU A 707 19.51 8.19 -6.38
CA LEU A 707 20.28 7.77 -7.56
C LEU A 707 19.78 6.43 -8.11
N MET A 708 19.49 5.46 -7.24
CA MET A 708 18.95 4.17 -7.68
C MET A 708 17.56 4.30 -8.30
N MET A 709 16.72 5.18 -7.78
CA MET A 709 15.41 5.49 -8.37
C MET A 709 15.59 6.09 -9.76
N ALA A 710 16.46 7.09 -9.92
CA ALA A 710 16.77 7.68 -11.22
C ALA A 710 17.24 6.63 -12.24
N SER A 711 18.15 5.74 -11.84
CA SER A 711 18.63 4.65 -12.71
C SER A 711 17.55 3.63 -13.06
N LYS A 712 16.73 3.22 -12.09
CA LYS A 712 15.67 2.22 -12.30
C LYS A 712 14.60 2.69 -13.29
N TYR A 713 14.27 3.98 -13.27
CA TYR A 713 13.28 4.60 -14.16
C TYR A 713 13.90 5.24 -15.41
N GLY A 714 15.20 5.06 -15.65
CA GLY A 714 15.89 5.56 -16.84
C GLY A 714 15.96 7.09 -16.94
N ARG A 715 15.92 7.81 -15.82
CA ARG A 715 15.98 9.28 -15.77
C ARG A 715 17.44 9.77 -15.88
N VAL A 716 17.98 9.73 -17.10
CA VAL A 716 19.40 10.01 -17.39
C VAL A 716 19.88 11.38 -16.86
N ASP A 717 19.07 12.43 -16.98
CA ASP A 717 19.47 13.76 -16.51
C ASP A 717 19.56 13.85 -14.98
N LEU A 718 18.68 13.14 -14.27
CA LEU A 718 18.78 13.03 -12.80
C LEU A 718 20.01 12.22 -12.39
N VAL A 719 20.30 11.13 -13.09
CA VAL A 719 21.52 10.34 -12.87
C VAL A 719 22.76 11.24 -13.00
N ARG A 720 22.82 12.09 -14.04
CA ARG A 720 23.92 13.04 -14.25
C ARG A 720 24.04 14.06 -13.11
N ILE A 721 22.91 14.61 -12.64
CA ILE A 721 22.90 15.57 -11.54
C ILE A 721 23.42 14.92 -10.26
N PHE A 722 22.90 13.73 -9.91
CA PHE A 722 23.34 13.02 -8.72
C PHE A 722 24.82 12.64 -8.81
N PHE A 723 25.32 12.15 -9.95
CA PHE A 723 26.74 11.87 -10.14
C PHE A 723 27.64 13.12 -10.06
N GLY A 724 27.11 14.29 -10.40
CA GLY A 724 27.84 15.56 -10.32
C GLY A 724 27.96 16.11 -8.90
N ASP A 725 27.16 15.61 -7.95
CA ASP A 725 27.23 16.02 -6.56
C ASP A 725 28.24 15.15 -5.79
N PRO A 726 29.33 15.71 -5.24
CA PRO A 726 30.37 14.94 -4.55
C PRO A 726 29.88 14.25 -3.28
N ARG A 727 28.69 14.62 -2.77
CA ARG A 727 28.07 13.99 -1.61
C ARG A 727 27.39 12.67 -1.93
N VAL A 728 27.04 12.43 -3.19
CA VAL A 728 26.34 11.22 -3.61
C VAL A 728 27.30 10.04 -3.63
N ASP A 729 26.92 8.98 -2.91
CA ASP A 729 27.65 7.72 -2.87
C ASP A 729 27.06 6.75 -3.89
N VAL A 730 27.83 6.53 -4.96
CA VAL A 730 27.48 5.65 -6.07
C VAL A 730 27.52 4.16 -5.67
N ASN A 731 28.26 3.84 -4.59
CA ASN A 731 28.55 2.47 -4.18
C ASN A 731 27.54 1.93 -3.15
N VAL A 732 26.48 2.68 -2.85
CA VAL A 732 25.39 2.22 -1.99
C VAL A 732 24.68 1.03 -2.65
N ARG A 733 24.24 0.07 -1.83
CA ARG A 733 23.55 -1.15 -2.26
C ARG A 733 22.18 -1.25 -1.62
N GLU A 734 21.17 -1.64 -2.41
CA GLU A 734 19.84 -1.93 -1.88
C GLU A 734 19.79 -3.30 -1.18
N MET A 735 18.61 -3.71 -0.71
CA MET A 735 18.42 -4.87 0.15
C MET A 735 18.90 -6.21 -0.47
N ARG A 736 18.87 -6.36 -1.80
CA ARG A 736 19.40 -7.53 -2.54
C ARG A 736 20.87 -7.38 -2.91
N GLY A 737 21.53 -6.30 -2.48
CA GLY A 737 22.94 -6.00 -2.74
C GLY A 737 23.21 -5.36 -4.11
N LEU A 738 22.20 -4.81 -4.79
CA LEU A 738 22.33 -4.18 -6.11
C LEU A 738 22.71 -2.70 -6.00
N THR A 739 23.59 -2.25 -6.88
CA THR A 739 23.98 -0.85 -7.10
C THR A 739 23.06 -0.15 -8.10
N ALA A 740 23.18 1.18 -8.24
CA ALA A 740 22.39 1.96 -9.18
C ALA A 740 22.55 1.50 -10.65
N VAL A 741 23.75 1.06 -11.05
CA VAL A 741 24.05 0.54 -12.41
C VAL A 741 23.31 -0.77 -12.67
N GLU A 742 23.30 -1.67 -11.68
CA GLU A 742 22.67 -2.99 -11.81
C GLU A 742 21.13 -2.92 -11.80
N LEU A 743 20.56 -1.82 -11.29
CA LEU A 743 19.12 -1.57 -11.29
C LEU A 743 18.61 -0.96 -12.60
N ALA A 744 19.50 -0.42 -13.44
CA ALA A 744 19.12 0.11 -14.74
C ALA A 744 18.59 -1.03 -15.62
N LYS A 745 17.36 -0.86 -16.12
CA LYS A 745 16.76 -1.80 -17.09
C LYS A 745 17.42 -1.64 -18.46
N ASP A 746 17.50 -0.41 -18.93
CA ASP A 746 17.96 -0.09 -20.27
C ASP A 746 19.49 -0.06 -20.36
N ASP A 747 20.02 -0.62 -21.44
CA ASP A 747 21.44 -0.63 -21.71
C ASP A 747 22.02 0.77 -21.89
N GLU A 748 21.24 1.72 -22.42
CA GLU A 748 21.64 3.11 -22.59
C GLU A 748 21.95 3.78 -21.24
N VAL A 749 21.06 3.62 -20.26
CA VAL A 749 21.22 4.18 -18.91
C VAL A 749 22.45 3.57 -18.25
N ARG A 750 22.64 2.26 -18.39
CA ARG A 750 23.81 1.56 -17.87
C ARG A 750 25.10 2.07 -18.51
N ASN A 751 25.12 2.20 -19.83
CA ASN A 751 26.27 2.72 -20.58
C ASN A 751 26.58 4.16 -20.18
N ARG A 752 25.55 4.99 -19.96
CA ARG A 752 25.73 6.36 -19.51
C ARG A 752 26.29 6.43 -18.10
N ILE A 753 25.82 5.60 -17.18
CA ILE A 753 26.41 5.53 -15.83
C ILE A 753 27.86 5.06 -15.93
N ASP A 754 28.14 4.06 -16.76
CA ASP A 754 29.50 3.58 -16.99
C ASP A 754 30.40 4.74 -17.52
N ASP A 755 29.88 5.58 -18.43
CA ASP A 755 30.62 6.76 -18.91
C ASP A 755 30.85 7.78 -17.78
N LEU A 756 29.87 8.00 -16.90
CA LEU A 756 30.02 8.90 -15.75
C LEU A 756 31.07 8.38 -14.77
N ILE A 757 31.16 7.07 -14.54
CA ILE A 757 32.19 6.44 -13.71
C ILE A 757 33.59 6.61 -14.35
N LEU A 758 33.69 6.49 -15.68
CA LEU A 758 34.94 6.74 -16.41
C LEU A 758 35.47 8.16 -16.14
N PHE A 759 34.59 9.17 -16.19
CA PHE A 759 34.98 10.57 -15.99
C PHE A 759 35.14 10.97 -14.52
N SER A 760 34.41 10.37 -13.58
CA SER A 760 34.57 10.68 -12.15
C SER A 760 35.95 10.24 -11.64
N ASN A 761 36.44 9.10 -12.11
CA ASN A 761 37.76 8.56 -11.78
C ASN A 761 38.92 9.29 -12.46
N ALA A 762 38.65 10.11 -13.49
CA ALA A 762 39.68 10.84 -14.25
C ALA A 762 40.41 11.90 -13.41
N SER A 763 39.78 12.42 -12.35
CA SER A 763 40.35 13.49 -11.50
C SER A 763 41.63 13.08 -10.75
N SER A 764 41.99 11.79 -10.75
CA SER A 764 43.18 11.25 -10.07
C SER A 764 44.25 10.71 -11.04
N ALA A 765 43.92 10.51 -12.31
CA ALA A 765 44.84 9.90 -13.27
C ALA A 765 45.93 10.90 -13.68
N PRO A 766 47.19 10.45 -13.82
CA PRO A 766 48.27 11.30 -14.32
C PRO A 766 47.90 11.79 -15.72
N VAL A 767 48.17 13.07 -16.00
CA VAL A 767 48.09 13.67 -17.34
C VAL A 767 48.97 12.86 -18.27
N ASP A 768 48.38 11.87 -18.93
CA ASP A 768 48.90 11.28 -20.15
C ASP A 768 48.86 12.42 -21.20
N PRO A 769 49.95 12.72 -21.93
CA PRO A 769 49.93 13.75 -22.98
C PRO A 769 48.83 13.51 -24.02
N SER A 770 48.32 12.27 -24.16
CA SER A 770 47.20 11.93 -25.04
C SER A 770 45.83 12.40 -24.53
N GLY A 771 45.70 12.70 -23.23
CA GLY A 771 44.43 13.02 -22.58
C GLY A 771 43.43 11.85 -22.51
N ARG A 772 43.85 10.61 -22.84
CA ARG A 772 43.00 9.41 -22.72
C ARG A 772 42.73 9.04 -21.26
N ILE A 773 41.54 8.51 -21.02
CA ILE A 773 41.11 8.02 -19.70
C ILE A 773 40.65 6.57 -19.89
N THR A 774 41.15 5.65 -19.07
CA THR A 774 40.77 4.23 -19.13
C THR A 774 40.46 3.70 -17.73
N THR A 775 39.33 3.00 -17.58
CA THR A 775 38.92 2.39 -16.29
C THR A 775 38.15 1.10 -16.47
N VAL A 776 38.24 0.18 -15.50
CA VAL A 776 37.33 -0.96 -15.36
C VAL A 776 36.08 -0.51 -14.63
N VAL A 777 34.98 -0.46 -15.36
CA VAL A 777 33.76 0.24 -14.93
C VAL A 777 32.79 -0.66 -14.18
N ARG A 778 32.69 -1.92 -14.61
CA ARG A 778 31.79 -2.91 -14.01
C ARG A 778 32.26 -4.34 -14.18
N SER A 779 31.92 -5.19 -13.23
CA SER A 779 31.99 -6.66 -13.32
C SER A 779 30.62 -7.25 -13.68
N LEU A 780 30.62 -8.31 -14.48
CA LEU A 780 29.45 -9.05 -14.92
C LEU A 780 29.62 -10.53 -14.62
N PHE A 781 28.58 -11.17 -14.10
CA PHE A 781 28.45 -12.62 -14.09
C PHE A 781 27.60 -13.04 -15.28
N VAL A 782 28.19 -13.75 -16.23
CA VAL A 782 27.56 -14.17 -17.49
C VAL A 782 26.93 -15.55 -17.29
N GLU A 783 25.98 -15.91 -18.16
CA GLU A 783 25.22 -17.16 -18.10
C GLU A 783 26.10 -18.42 -18.21
N ASP A 784 27.25 -18.31 -18.87
CA ASP A 784 28.30 -19.35 -18.98
C ASP A 784 29.07 -19.58 -17.66
N ALA A 785 28.58 -19.03 -16.55
CA ALA A 785 29.22 -18.97 -15.26
C ALA A 785 30.60 -18.29 -15.28
N SER A 786 30.93 -17.50 -16.29
CA SER A 786 32.17 -16.72 -16.32
C SER A 786 31.98 -15.32 -15.75
N VAL A 787 33.07 -14.74 -15.21
CA VAL A 787 33.10 -13.34 -14.81
C VAL A 787 33.79 -12.53 -15.90
N ARG A 788 33.11 -11.50 -16.40
CA ARG A 788 33.64 -10.56 -17.40
C ARG A 788 33.68 -9.15 -16.83
N PHE A 789 34.73 -8.41 -17.13
CA PHE A 789 34.96 -7.04 -16.73
C PHE A 789 34.81 -6.14 -17.94
N ILE A 790 34.11 -5.03 -17.75
CA ILE A 790 33.94 -4.01 -18.80
C ILE A 790 34.93 -2.90 -18.58
N ILE A 791 35.73 -2.70 -19.61
CA ILE A 791 36.77 -1.69 -19.67
C ILE A 791 36.30 -0.64 -20.65
N LYS A 792 36.30 0.62 -20.22
CA LYS A 792 36.04 1.75 -21.11
C LYS A 792 37.31 2.59 -21.25
N SER A 793 37.61 3.00 -22.47
CA SER A 793 38.68 3.94 -22.78
C SER A 793 38.11 5.11 -23.57
N GLY A 794 38.27 6.33 -23.06
CA GLY A 794 37.83 7.57 -23.67
C GLY A 794 39.01 8.35 -24.23
N ALA A 795 38.98 8.67 -25.53
CA ALA A 795 39.96 9.51 -26.20
C ALA A 795 39.36 10.90 -26.51
N PRO A 796 40.03 12.01 -26.17
CA PRO A 796 39.56 13.34 -26.52
C PRO A 796 39.64 13.56 -28.04
N ASN A 797 38.58 14.07 -28.66
CA ASN A 797 38.62 14.42 -30.08
C ASN A 797 39.29 15.79 -30.27
N PRO A 798 40.40 15.87 -31.02
CA PRO A 798 41.16 17.12 -31.16
C PRO A 798 40.46 18.20 -32.01
N GLU A 799 39.46 17.86 -32.82
CA GLU A 799 39.05 18.73 -33.95
C GLU A 799 37.82 19.65 -33.73
N ARG A 800 37.15 19.65 -32.57
CA ARG A 800 35.96 20.51 -32.37
C ARG A 800 36.19 21.82 -31.60
N SER A 801 37.39 22.07 -31.09
CA SER A 801 37.70 23.27 -30.29
C SER A 801 37.96 24.54 -31.12
N LEU A 802 38.02 24.45 -32.45
CA LEU A 802 38.35 25.58 -33.35
C LEU A 802 37.13 26.37 -33.86
N GLN A 803 35.89 25.99 -33.54
CA GLN A 803 34.73 26.83 -33.84
C GLN A 803 34.37 27.75 -32.66
N LYS A 804 34.84 28.99 -32.79
CA LYS A 804 34.49 30.24 -32.10
C LYS A 804 33.21 30.22 -31.23
N SER A 805 33.36 30.41 -29.91
CA SER A 805 32.69 31.42 -29.05
C SER A 805 32.36 30.96 -27.61
N SER A 806 33.09 31.54 -26.65
CA SER A 806 32.61 32.04 -25.33
C SER A 806 31.91 31.15 -24.27
N SER A 807 32.00 29.82 -24.28
CA SER A 807 31.73 29.06 -23.04
C SER A 807 32.70 27.89 -22.88
N ARG A 808 33.13 27.60 -21.64
CA ARG A 808 34.15 26.60 -21.26
C ARG A 808 34.14 25.40 -22.22
N GLY A 809 35.21 25.25 -23.01
CA GLY A 809 35.28 24.30 -24.12
C GLY A 809 34.83 22.89 -23.73
N ILE A 810 33.72 22.45 -24.30
CA ILE A 810 33.17 21.11 -24.11
C ILE A 810 34.08 20.14 -24.87
N VAL A 811 34.93 19.41 -24.15
CA VAL A 811 35.77 18.35 -24.73
C VAL A 811 34.89 17.13 -25.00
N THR A 812 34.74 16.77 -26.27
CA THR A 812 34.04 15.54 -26.67
C THR A 812 34.99 14.36 -26.64
N TYR A 813 34.57 13.24 -26.04
CA TYR A 813 35.34 12.01 -25.97
C TYR A 813 34.72 10.92 -26.84
N THR A 814 35.57 10.18 -27.56
CA THR A 814 35.20 8.93 -28.22
C THR A 814 35.48 7.77 -27.26
N ILE A 815 34.46 7.01 -26.89
CA ILE A 815 34.55 5.95 -25.87
C ILE A 815 34.53 4.58 -26.54
N THR A 816 35.58 3.79 -26.35
CA THR A 816 35.62 2.36 -26.70
C THR A 816 35.26 1.52 -25.48
N THR A 817 34.52 0.42 -25.70
CA THR A 817 34.10 -0.50 -24.63
C THR A 817 34.55 -1.91 -24.97
N CYS A 818 35.36 -2.51 -24.11
CA CYS A 818 35.86 -3.88 -24.26
C CYS A 818 35.41 -4.75 -23.09
N ARG A 819 35.21 -6.05 -23.35
CA ARG A 819 34.87 -7.05 -22.34
C ARG A 819 36.07 -8.00 -22.17
N ARG A 820 36.49 -8.22 -20.93
CA ARG A 820 37.66 -9.07 -20.60
C ARG A 820 37.37 -10.05 -19.48
N SER A 821 37.82 -11.29 -19.64
CA SER A 821 37.81 -12.30 -18.59
C SER A 821 39.04 -12.14 -17.67
N ILE A 822 39.00 -12.72 -16.47
CA ILE A 822 40.22 -12.83 -15.62
C ILE A 822 41.35 -13.54 -16.37
N LYS A 823 41.03 -14.53 -17.22
CA LYS A 823 42.02 -15.25 -18.01
C LYS A 823 42.75 -14.34 -18.99
N ASP A 824 42.05 -13.36 -19.56
CA ASP A 824 42.65 -12.38 -20.47
C ASP A 824 43.69 -11.53 -19.73
N PHE A 825 43.44 -11.15 -18.47
CA PHE A 825 44.42 -10.44 -17.64
C PHE A 825 45.63 -11.31 -17.29
N GLU A 826 45.43 -12.59 -16.97
CA GLU A 826 46.53 -13.53 -16.73
C GLU A 826 47.41 -13.69 -17.98
N ASN A 827 46.78 -13.83 -19.14
CA ASN A 827 47.47 -13.95 -20.42
C ASN A 827 48.24 -12.67 -20.76
N LEU A 828 47.65 -11.49 -20.54
CA LEU A 828 48.33 -10.20 -20.71
C LEU A 828 49.63 -10.15 -19.89
N ILE A 829 49.58 -10.54 -18.60
CA ILE A 829 50.79 -10.58 -17.76
C ILE A 829 51.80 -11.59 -18.25
N LYS A 830 51.35 -12.80 -18.64
CA LYS A 830 52.22 -13.84 -19.18
C LYS A 830 52.99 -13.32 -20.39
N PHE A 831 52.29 -12.69 -21.33
CA PHE A 831 52.88 -12.20 -22.57
C PHE A 831 53.81 -11.01 -22.35
N LEU A 832 53.43 -10.05 -21.49
CA LEU A 832 54.34 -8.95 -21.11
C LEU A 832 55.62 -9.46 -20.42
N LYS A 833 55.54 -10.53 -19.61
CA LYS A 833 56.72 -11.15 -18.98
C LYS A 833 57.64 -11.84 -19.99
N VAL A 834 57.09 -12.32 -21.11
CA VAL A 834 57.87 -12.91 -22.20
C VAL A 834 58.57 -11.82 -23.01
N GLU A 835 57.87 -10.75 -23.38
CA GLU A 835 58.46 -9.63 -24.16
C GLU A 835 59.47 -8.80 -23.34
N HIS A 836 59.21 -8.58 -22.04
CA HIS A 836 60.04 -7.74 -21.18
C HIS A 836 60.41 -8.43 -19.86
N PRO A 837 61.31 -9.43 -19.88
CA PRO A 837 61.54 -10.27 -18.70
C PRO A 837 62.33 -9.56 -17.59
N ALA A 838 63.01 -8.44 -17.87
CA ALA A 838 63.80 -7.68 -16.90
C ALA A 838 63.01 -6.55 -16.21
N SER A 839 61.88 -6.12 -16.78
CA SER A 839 61.01 -5.08 -16.24
C SER A 839 60.18 -5.58 -15.06
N TYR A 840 59.79 -4.67 -14.15
CA TYR A 840 58.93 -5.05 -13.02
C TYR A 840 57.47 -5.17 -13.47
N ILE A 841 56.93 -6.38 -13.47
CA ILE A 841 55.51 -6.61 -13.78
C ILE A 841 54.76 -6.97 -12.50
N PRO A 842 53.79 -6.13 -12.07
CA PRO A 842 52.95 -6.43 -10.92
C PRO A 842 52.20 -7.74 -11.14
N GLU A 843 52.13 -8.57 -10.11
CA GLU A 843 51.31 -9.77 -10.15
C GLU A 843 49.83 -9.42 -10.01
N LEU A 844 48.96 -10.24 -10.60
CA LEU A 844 47.54 -10.20 -10.27
C LEU A 844 47.40 -10.53 -8.78
N PRO A 845 46.67 -9.70 -8.02
CA PRO A 845 46.42 -10.02 -6.63
C PRO A 845 45.75 -11.38 -6.53
N PRO A 846 46.15 -12.26 -5.58
CA PRO A 846 45.56 -13.57 -5.45
C PRO A 846 44.06 -13.42 -5.17
N PHE A 847 43.25 -13.84 -6.13
CA PHE A 847 41.81 -13.84 -6.01
C PHE A 847 41.40 -15.20 -5.43
N ARG A 848 40.57 -15.22 -4.38
CA ARG A 848 39.82 -16.45 -4.11
C ARG A 848 38.92 -16.67 -5.32
N THR A 849 39.07 -17.79 -6.01
CA THR A 849 38.26 -18.07 -7.18
C THR A 849 36.80 -18.03 -6.73
N PRO A 850 35.95 -17.21 -7.39
CA PRO A 850 34.52 -17.18 -7.09
C PRO A 850 33.86 -18.56 -7.04
N PHE A 851 34.44 -19.51 -7.77
CA PHE A 851 33.97 -20.86 -8.01
C PHE A 851 34.45 -21.91 -7.03
N GLN A 852 35.23 -21.54 -5.99
CA GLN A 852 35.52 -22.47 -4.88
C GLN A 852 34.24 -22.90 -4.14
N ILE A 853 33.15 -22.16 -4.32
CA ILE A 853 31.80 -22.53 -3.94
C ILE A 853 31.00 -22.58 -5.25
N PRO A 854 30.24 -23.66 -5.55
CA PRO A 854 29.40 -23.75 -6.76
C PRO A 854 28.16 -22.86 -6.63
N SER A 855 28.38 -21.56 -6.46
CA SER A 855 27.35 -20.54 -6.35
C SER A 855 27.84 -19.26 -7.02
N ARG A 856 26.91 -18.35 -7.34
CA ARG A 856 27.26 -17.05 -7.91
C ARG A 856 28.25 -16.34 -6.97
N PRO A 857 29.36 -15.77 -7.49
CA PRO A 857 30.27 -14.94 -6.71
C PRO A 857 29.50 -13.91 -5.88
N SER A 858 29.94 -13.65 -4.66
CA SER A 858 29.41 -12.50 -3.93
C SER A 858 29.76 -11.21 -4.68
N ARG A 859 28.80 -10.28 -4.76
CA ARG A 859 29.00 -8.98 -5.42
C ARG A 859 30.14 -8.17 -4.81
N ALA A 860 30.36 -8.32 -3.49
CA ALA A 860 31.48 -7.69 -2.80
C ALA A 860 32.83 -8.19 -3.34
N ILE A 861 32.98 -9.51 -3.55
CA ILE A 861 34.20 -10.08 -4.15
C ILE A 861 34.36 -9.57 -5.59
N LEU A 862 33.29 -9.54 -6.39
CA LEU A 862 33.37 -9.04 -7.76
C LEU A 862 33.81 -7.58 -7.83
N HIS A 863 33.29 -6.73 -6.95
CA HIS A 863 33.67 -5.33 -6.85
C HIS A 863 35.12 -5.16 -6.38
N GLU A 864 35.58 -5.96 -5.42
CA GLU A 864 36.98 -5.97 -4.98
C GLU A 864 37.92 -6.39 -6.12
N VAL A 865 37.56 -7.43 -6.87
CA VAL A 865 38.32 -7.88 -8.05
C VAL A 865 38.35 -6.77 -9.11
N GLN A 866 37.19 -6.15 -9.39
CA GLN A 866 37.09 -5.01 -10.31
C GLN A 866 38.05 -3.88 -9.93
N ALA A 867 38.00 -3.43 -8.67
CA ALA A 867 38.84 -2.33 -8.18
C ALA A 867 40.34 -2.67 -8.27
N ARG A 868 40.71 -3.91 -7.95
CA ARG A 868 42.09 -4.40 -8.07
C ARG A 868 42.57 -4.48 -9.51
N LEU A 869 41.72 -4.95 -10.44
CA LEU A 869 42.04 -5.00 -11.88
C LEU A 869 42.15 -3.60 -12.49
N ASP A 870 41.27 -2.68 -12.12
CA ASP A 870 41.34 -1.27 -12.53
C ASP A 870 42.67 -0.64 -12.14
N LEU A 871 43.07 -0.86 -10.89
CA LEU A 871 44.31 -0.33 -10.35
C LEU A 871 45.54 -0.97 -11.00
N PHE A 872 45.49 -2.27 -11.31
CA PHE A 872 46.51 -2.95 -12.11
C PHE A 872 46.68 -2.31 -13.49
N LEU A 873 45.60 -2.04 -14.21
CA LEU A 873 45.68 -1.37 -15.51
C LEU A 873 46.21 0.06 -15.40
N LYS A 874 45.82 0.80 -14.35
CA LYS A 874 46.36 2.13 -14.07
C LYS A 874 47.86 2.10 -13.76
N ILE A 875 48.35 1.04 -13.12
CA ILE A 875 49.79 0.85 -12.93
C ILE A 875 50.47 0.67 -14.29
N LEU A 876 49.96 -0.21 -15.15
CA LEU A 876 50.53 -0.45 -16.48
C LEU A 876 50.55 0.81 -17.36
N LEU A 877 49.46 1.58 -17.36
CA LEU A 877 49.33 2.85 -18.09
C LEU A 877 50.26 3.95 -17.59
N ALA A 878 50.76 3.84 -16.36
CA ALA A 878 51.71 4.78 -15.78
C ALA A 878 53.13 4.21 -15.68
N HIS A 879 53.35 2.97 -16.14
CA HIS A 879 54.63 2.30 -16.09
C HIS A 879 55.58 2.87 -17.16
N PRO A 880 56.87 3.10 -16.86
CA PRO A 880 57.83 3.67 -17.81
C PRO A 880 57.86 2.94 -19.16
N THR A 881 57.95 1.62 -19.12
CA THR A 881 58.02 0.75 -20.31
C THR A 881 56.66 0.40 -20.90
N PHE A 882 55.65 0.11 -20.08
CA PHE A 882 54.39 -0.46 -20.55
C PHE A 882 53.32 0.57 -20.96
N ALA A 883 53.45 1.84 -20.56
CA ALA A 883 52.43 2.86 -20.85
C ALA A 883 52.13 3.00 -22.35
N THR A 884 53.15 2.84 -23.20
CA THR A 884 53.04 2.94 -24.67
C THR A 884 53.05 1.59 -25.38
N HIS A 885 52.97 0.48 -24.63
CA HIS A 885 53.10 -0.86 -25.21
C HIS A 885 51.86 -1.24 -26.04
N GLU A 886 52.08 -1.72 -27.26
CA GLU A 886 51.00 -2.03 -28.22
C GLU A 886 49.96 -3.01 -27.67
N MET A 887 50.40 -4.06 -26.97
CA MET A 887 49.52 -5.11 -26.44
C MET A 887 48.54 -4.58 -25.39
N ILE A 888 48.93 -3.56 -24.62
CA ILE A 888 48.05 -2.92 -23.63
C ILE A 888 46.96 -2.11 -24.34
N TRP A 889 47.32 -1.42 -25.42
CA TRP A 889 46.35 -0.67 -26.21
C TRP A 889 45.43 -1.58 -27.03
N GLU A 890 45.95 -2.69 -27.56
CA GLU A 890 45.15 -3.75 -28.16
C GLU A 890 44.14 -4.31 -27.14
N PHE A 891 44.59 -4.54 -25.90
CA PHE A 891 43.76 -4.98 -24.79
C PHE A 891 42.61 -4.01 -24.47
N PHE A 892 42.79 -2.69 -24.66
CA PHE A 892 41.75 -1.67 -24.42
C PHE A 892 40.86 -1.36 -25.61
N LEU A 893 41.36 -1.55 -26.83
CA LEU A 893 40.70 -1.02 -28.03
C LEU A 893 40.08 -2.10 -28.92
N VAL A 894 40.59 -3.33 -28.90
CA VAL A 894 40.10 -4.40 -29.78
C VAL A 894 39.06 -5.25 -29.06
N PRO A 895 37.79 -5.36 -29.51
CA PRO A 895 36.75 -6.09 -28.78
C PRO A 895 37.06 -7.58 -28.58
N GLU A 896 37.58 -8.25 -29.61
CA GLU A 896 37.89 -9.69 -29.61
C GLU A 896 39.40 -9.92 -29.60
N MET A 897 39.88 -10.76 -28.68
CA MET A 897 41.32 -10.98 -28.50
C MET A 897 41.72 -12.37 -29.01
N GLN A 898 42.63 -12.41 -29.98
CA GLN A 898 43.18 -13.66 -30.51
C GLN A 898 44.41 -14.07 -29.69
N THR A 899 44.20 -14.77 -28.58
CA THR A 899 45.25 -15.08 -27.59
C THR A 899 46.43 -15.85 -28.17
N GLU A 900 46.18 -16.79 -29.08
CA GLU A 900 47.23 -17.60 -29.73
C GLU A 900 48.14 -16.75 -30.62
N MET A 901 47.56 -15.85 -31.42
CA MET A 901 48.32 -14.93 -32.27
C MET A 901 49.17 -13.97 -31.44
N ILE A 902 48.64 -13.48 -30.33
CA ILE A 902 49.39 -12.61 -29.41
C ILE A 902 50.53 -13.39 -28.75
N GLU A 903 50.31 -14.64 -28.34
CA GLU A 903 51.36 -15.50 -27.77
C GLU A 903 52.51 -15.70 -28.75
N ASP A 904 52.21 -16.03 -30.01
CA ASP A 904 53.22 -16.23 -31.05
C ASP A 904 53.94 -14.95 -31.44
N ARG A 905 53.23 -13.80 -31.45
CA ARG A 905 53.87 -12.49 -31.63
C ARG A 905 54.83 -12.19 -30.48
N SER A 906 54.42 -12.47 -29.24
CA SER A 906 55.23 -12.24 -28.04
C SER A 906 56.50 -13.09 -28.05
N ARG A 907 56.39 -14.36 -28.47
CA ARG A 907 57.54 -15.29 -28.59
C ARG A 907 58.57 -14.80 -29.60
N ARG A 908 58.13 -14.41 -30.80
CA ARG A 908 59.03 -13.87 -31.84
C ARG A 908 59.75 -12.60 -31.40
N LYS A 909 59.06 -11.72 -30.66
CA LYS A 909 59.69 -10.52 -30.08
C LYS A 909 60.73 -10.86 -29.02
N ALA A 910 60.48 -11.89 -28.20
CA ALA A 910 61.46 -12.34 -27.22
C ALA A 910 62.70 -12.97 -27.89
N GLU A 911 62.52 -13.72 -28.98
CA GLU A 911 63.61 -14.23 -29.82
C GLU A 911 64.44 -13.08 -30.41
N ALA A 912 63.78 -12.09 -31.02
CA ALA A 912 64.45 -10.91 -31.56
C ALA A 912 65.19 -10.09 -30.49
N LEU A 913 64.63 -10.00 -29.26
CA LEU A 913 65.31 -9.37 -28.15
C LEU A 913 66.59 -10.12 -27.75
N ALA A 914 66.56 -11.46 -27.73
CA ALA A 914 67.74 -12.26 -27.43
C ALA A 914 68.85 -12.06 -28.47
N GLU A 915 68.50 -11.98 -29.76
CA GLU A 915 69.43 -11.63 -30.85
C GLU A 915 70.00 -10.22 -30.66
N THR A 916 69.15 -9.25 -30.32
CA THR A 916 69.58 -7.86 -30.07
C THR A 916 70.56 -7.76 -28.90
N ILE A 917 70.34 -8.52 -27.82
CA ILE A 917 71.26 -8.58 -26.67
C ILE A 917 72.61 -9.14 -27.11
N GLU A 918 72.61 -10.18 -27.95
CA GLU A 918 73.83 -10.82 -28.43
C GLU A 918 74.66 -9.89 -29.33
N ASP A 919 73.99 -9.07 -30.15
CA ASP A 919 74.60 -8.16 -31.11
C ASP A 919 75.07 -6.83 -30.48
N ASP A 920 74.27 -6.23 -29.59
CA ASP A 920 74.48 -4.86 -29.10
C ASP A 920 75.33 -4.77 -27.81
N TYR A 921 75.45 -5.87 -27.04
CA TYR A 921 76.16 -5.86 -25.76
C TYR A 921 77.49 -6.62 -25.83
N GLU A 922 78.51 -6.06 -25.18
CA GLU A 922 79.82 -6.71 -25.01
C GLU A 922 79.86 -7.56 -23.72
N PRO A 923 80.63 -8.67 -23.70
CA PRO A 923 80.82 -9.47 -22.49
C PRO A 923 81.48 -8.63 -21.37
N MET A 924 80.90 -8.68 -20.17
CA MET A 924 81.40 -7.89 -19.03
C MET A 924 82.63 -8.51 -18.38
N THR A 925 83.49 -7.64 -17.87
CA THR A 925 84.62 -8.03 -17.03
C THR A 925 84.17 -8.45 -15.62
N GLN A 926 84.98 -9.27 -14.94
CA GLN A 926 84.71 -9.68 -13.56
C GLN A 926 84.58 -8.50 -12.58
N ALA A 927 85.25 -7.36 -12.85
CA ALA A 927 85.13 -6.15 -12.05
C ALA A 927 83.74 -5.53 -12.20
N GLU A 928 83.26 -5.39 -13.44
CA GLU A 928 81.92 -4.86 -13.72
C GLU A 928 80.82 -5.74 -13.13
N ILE A 929 80.96 -7.08 -13.19
CA ILE A 929 80.02 -8.01 -12.55
C ILE A 929 79.90 -7.73 -11.04
N ARG A 930 81.03 -7.48 -10.36
CA ARG A 930 81.01 -7.13 -8.92
C ARG A 930 80.33 -5.80 -8.65
N ASP A 931 80.53 -4.82 -9.52
CA ASP A 931 79.85 -3.52 -9.43
C ASP A 931 78.33 -3.68 -9.59
N VAL A 932 77.89 -4.53 -10.53
CA VAL A 932 76.47 -4.89 -10.69
C VAL A 932 75.91 -5.50 -9.40
N GLU A 933 76.60 -6.48 -8.81
CA GLU A 933 76.16 -7.10 -7.55
C GLU A 933 76.00 -6.07 -6.44
N GLN A 934 76.96 -5.14 -6.30
CA GLN A 934 76.94 -4.12 -5.25
C GLN A 934 75.78 -3.13 -5.43
N ILE A 935 75.58 -2.61 -6.65
CA ILE A 935 74.48 -1.68 -6.97
C ILE A 935 73.13 -2.33 -6.75
N VAL A 936 72.95 -3.56 -7.26
CA VAL A 936 71.69 -4.29 -7.15
C VAL A 936 71.40 -4.67 -5.69
N SER A 937 72.41 -5.09 -4.93
CA SER A 937 72.26 -5.41 -3.51
C SER A 937 71.78 -4.19 -2.70
N HIS A 938 72.45 -3.04 -2.87
CA HIS A 938 72.05 -1.80 -2.21
C HIS A 938 70.61 -1.37 -2.59
N ALA A 939 70.27 -1.44 -3.88
CA ALA A 939 68.92 -1.13 -4.35
C ALA A 939 67.87 -2.07 -3.75
N GLN A 940 68.15 -3.38 -3.68
CA GLN A 940 67.24 -4.34 -3.05
C GLN A 940 67.03 -4.05 -1.57
N ASP A 941 68.08 -3.69 -0.82
CA ASP A 941 67.98 -3.37 0.60
C ASP A 941 67.04 -2.17 0.83
N ALA A 942 67.20 -1.11 0.04
CA ALA A 942 66.34 0.07 0.09
C ALA A 942 64.88 -0.26 -0.25
N VAL A 943 64.63 -1.05 -1.30
CA VAL A 943 63.27 -1.46 -1.69
C VAL A 943 62.66 -2.43 -0.65
N ARG A 944 63.46 -3.30 -0.03
CA ARG A 944 63.00 -4.21 1.06
C ARG A 944 62.56 -3.42 2.30
N ALA A 945 63.31 -2.38 2.67
CA ALA A 945 62.92 -1.50 3.78
C ALA A 945 61.58 -0.81 3.51
N LEU A 946 61.37 -0.29 2.30
CA LEU A 946 60.11 0.32 1.90
C LEU A 946 58.95 -0.71 1.90
N SER A 947 59.17 -1.90 1.38
CA SER A 947 58.20 -3.01 1.42
C SER A 947 57.78 -3.36 2.85
N ALA A 948 58.71 -3.36 3.80
CA ALA A 948 58.41 -3.59 5.21
C ALA A 948 57.56 -2.46 5.82
N ALA A 949 57.89 -1.20 5.50
CA ALA A 949 57.15 -0.03 5.96
C ALA A 949 55.71 0.00 5.40
N THR A 950 55.53 -0.23 4.09
CA THR A 950 54.21 -0.26 3.44
C THR A 950 53.34 -1.40 3.99
N ARG A 951 53.89 -2.60 4.20
CA ARG A 951 53.16 -3.70 4.86
C ARG A 951 52.78 -3.39 6.30
N SER A 952 53.62 -2.66 7.03
CA SER A 952 53.30 -2.19 8.39
C SER A 952 52.13 -1.21 8.37
N LEU A 953 52.14 -0.25 7.44
CA LEU A 953 51.07 0.73 7.26
C LEU A 953 49.74 0.06 6.89
N LEU A 954 49.77 -0.90 5.95
CA LEU A 954 48.58 -1.67 5.56
C LEU A 954 47.95 -2.40 6.75
N ARG A 955 48.76 -3.12 7.55
CA ARG A 955 48.26 -3.82 8.75
C ARG A 955 47.60 -2.86 9.74
N ARG A 956 48.24 -1.73 10.05
CA ARG A 956 47.69 -0.72 10.96
C ARG A 956 46.42 -0.07 10.40
N GLY A 957 46.39 0.20 9.10
CA GLY A 957 45.22 0.77 8.43
C GLY A 957 44.01 -0.16 8.45
N HIS A 958 44.19 -1.46 8.22
CA HIS A 958 43.11 -2.42 8.36
C HIS A 958 42.62 -2.55 9.80
N ILE A 959 43.51 -2.54 10.79
CA ILE A 959 43.12 -2.51 12.22
C ILE A 959 42.25 -1.28 12.52
N LEU A 960 42.64 -0.11 12.01
CA LEU A 960 41.86 1.12 12.17
C LEU A 960 40.47 1.01 11.51
N GLN A 961 40.41 0.47 10.29
CA GLN A 961 39.13 0.26 9.60
C GLN A 961 38.20 -0.68 10.37
N HIS A 962 38.73 -1.79 10.91
CA HIS A 962 37.95 -2.71 11.73
C HIS A 962 37.43 -2.03 13.00
N ALA A 963 38.27 -1.26 13.70
CA ALA A 963 37.85 -0.52 14.89
C ALA A 963 36.73 0.50 14.60
N TYR A 964 36.76 1.16 13.44
CA TYR A 964 35.67 2.05 13.02
C TYR A 964 34.36 1.31 12.73
N SER A 965 34.42 0.15 12.09
CA SER A 965 33.24 -0.69 11.84
C SER A 965 32.66 -1.24 13.14
N ASP A 966 33.50 -1.73 14.06
CA ASP A 966 33.06 -2.23 15.36
C ASP A 966 32.39 -1.13 16.21
N LEU A 967 32.92 0.10 16.15
CA LEU A 967 32.31 1.26 16.83
C LEU A 967 30.93 1.58 16.25
N ALA A 968 30.80 1.58 14.92
CA ALA A 968 29.53 1.81 14.24
C ALA A 968 28.48 0.77 14.65
N ASP A 969 28.83 -0.51 14.61
CA ASP A 969 27.94 -1.61 14.99
C ASP A 969 27.55 -1.51 16.48
N SER A 970 28.50 -1.18 17.35
CA SER A 970 28.26 -0.98 18.79
C SER A 970 27.25 0.15 19.05
N ILE A 971 27.33 1.26 18.32
CA ILE A 971 26.41 2.39 18.46
C ILE A 971 25.01 2.04 17.95
N ILE A 972 24.91 1.27 16.85
CA ILE A 972 23.62 0.77 16.35
C ILE A 972 22.96 -0.16 17.38
N LEU A 973 23.73 -1.08 17.97
CA LEU A 973 23.24 -1.94 19.06
C LEU A 973 22.81 -1.12 20.28
N CYS A 974 23.53 -0.06 20.61
CA CYS A 974 23.15 0.88 21.67
C CYS A 974 21.83 1.60 21.33
N ALA A 975 21.62 2.02 20.08
CA ALA A 975 20.38 2.64 19.64
C ALA A 975 19.19 1.65 19.74
N TYR A 976 19.41 0.39 19.37
CA TYR A 976 18.40 -0.66 19.55
C TYR A 976 18.08 -0.89 21.02
N ALA A 977 19.09 -0.95 21.89
CA ALA A 977 18.89 -1.05 23.33
C ALA A 977 18.10 0.16 23.89
N LEU A 978 18.40 1.38 23.45
CA LEU A 978 17.63 2.57 23.83
C LEU A 978 16.20 2.55 23.31
N SER A 979 15.96 1.98 22.13
CA SER A 979 14.59 1.84 21.61
C SER A 979 13.71 0.92 22.46
N SER A 980 14.31 0.00 23.23
CA SER A 980 13.56 -0.84 24.18
C SER A 980 13.00 -0.06 25.39
N LEU A 981 13.41 1.20 25.57
CA LEU A 981 12.90 2.11 26.60
C LEU A 981 11.61 2.86 26.16
N GLN A 982 11.12 2.61 24.96
CA GLN A 982 9.79 3.01 24.48
C GLN A 982 8.68 2.12 25.14
N PRO A 983 7.39 2.11 24.70
CA PRO A 983 6.35 1.33 25.36
C PRO A 983 6.78 -0.13 25.56
N PRO A 984 6.57 -0.71 26.76
CA PRO A 984 5.66 -0.22 27.80
C PRO A 984 6.29 0.74 28.84
N SER A 985 7.61 0.94 28.84
CA SER A 985 8.26 1.71 29.91
C SER A 985 8.17 3.23 29.75
N ASN A 986 7.98 3.73 28.51
CA ASN A 986 7.84 5.15 28.16
C ASN A 986 8.84 6.09 28.88
N SER A 987 10.04 5.60 29.16
CA SER A 987 11.01 6.29 30.01
C SER A 987 11.80 7.37 29.25
N LEU A 988 11.76 7.33 27.92
CA LEU A 988 12.33 8.34 27.02
C LEU A 988 11.29 8.78 25.98
N PRO A 989 11.18 10.07 25.66
CA PRO A 989 10.30 10.54 24.60
C PRO A 989 10.72 9.97 23.23
N THR A 990 9.74 9.67 22.39
CA THR A 990 9.93 9.06 21.06
C THR A 990 10.92 9.85 20.19
N SER A 991 10.87 11.18 20.27
CA SER A 991 11.76 12.09 19.53
C SER A 991 13.25 11.88 19.85
N TYR A 992 13.59 11.58 21.11
CA TYR A 992 14.98 11.35 21.51
C TYR A 992 15.49 10.01 21.01
N VAL A 993 14.66 8.97 21.09
CA VAL A 993 15.00 7.63 20.58
C VAL A 993 15.19 7.69 19.07
N GLU A 994 14.25 8.28 18.33
CA GLU A 994 14.37 8.47 16.88
C GLU A 994 15.62 9.27 16.51
N THR A 995 15.91 10.35 17.24
CA THR A 995 17.12 11.13 16.98
C THR A 995 18.38 10.32 17.26
N PHE A 996 18.41 9.50 18.32
CA PHE A 996 19.56 8.67 18.61
C PHE A 996 19.78 7.58 17.54
N VAL A 997 18.69 7.01 17.01
CA VAL A 997 18.76 6.10 15.85
C VAL A 997 19.33 6.82 14.63
N ARG A 998 18.92 8.06 14.36
CA ARG A 998 19.50 8.88 13.28
C ARG A 998 20.98 9.18 13.52
N TYR A 999 21.37 9.52 14.75
CA TYR A 999 22.76 9.72 15.14
C TYR A 999 23.60 8.46 14.91
N ALA A 1000 23.09 7.29 15.30
CA ALA A 1000 23.74 6.01 15.07
C ALA A 1000 23.96 5.76 13.57
N ALA A 1001 22.97 6.06 12.73
CA ALA A 1001 23.09 5.97 11.28
C ALA A 1001 24.14 6.94 10.70
N CYS A 1002 24.34 8.12 11.30
CA CYS A 1002 25.35 9.10 10.87
C CYS A 1002 26.80 8.64 11.15
N ILE A 1003 27.00 7.84 12.21
CA ILE A 1003 28.32 7.30 12.56
C ILE A 1003 28.61 6.00 11.80
N SER A 1004 27.54 5.28 11.42
CA SER A 1004 27.69 4.04 10.69
C SER A 1004 28.51 4.26 9.42
N THR A 1005 29.52 3.41 9.23
CA THR A 1005 30.36 3.51 8.05
C THR A 1005 29.53 3.06 6.85
N PRO A 1006 29.43 3.89 5.79
CA PRO A 1006 28.84 3.43 4.53
C PRO A 1006 29.63 2.24 4.00
N SER A 1007 29.04 1.46 3.09
CA SER A 1007 29.55 0.17 2.60
C SER A 1007 31.08 0.15 2.46
N ILE A 1008 31.73 -0.99 2.73
CA ILE A 1008 33.20 -1.16 2.65
C ILE A 1008 33.79 -0.52 1.38
N ASP A 1009 33.06 -0.64 0.27
CA ASP A 1009 33.42 -0.12 -1.06
C ASP A 1009 33.47 1.41 -1.17
N SER A 1010 32.80 2.08 -0.26
CA SER A 1010 32.69 3.52 -0.20
C SER A 1010 33.75 4.16 0.72
N SER A 1011 34.28 3.41 1.70
CA SER A 1011 35.21 3.94 2.70
C SER A 1011 36.46 4.56 2.04
N PRO A 1012 36.78 5.84 2.30
CA PRO A 1012 37.99 6.47 1.77
C PRO A 1012 39.25 5.76 2.27
N LEU A 1013 39.22 5.27 3.52
CA LEU A 1013 40.33 4.55 4.11
C LEU A 1013 40.53 3.21 3.39
N VAL A 1014 39.47 2.47 3.09
CA VAL A 1014 39.57 1.22 2.32
C VAL A 1014 40.14 1.50 0.93
N GLN A 1015 39.64 2.51 0.21
CA GLN A 1015 40.16 2.88 -1.10
C GLN A 1015 41.66 3.25 -1.04
N PHE A 1016 42.07 3.98 0.00
CA PHE A 1016 43.48 4.30 0.23
C PHE A 1016 44.33 3.05 0.52
N LEU A 1017 43.82 2.11 1.33
CA LEU A 1017 44.49 0.84 1.61
C LEU A 1017 44.58 -0.04 0.37
N THR A 1018 43.57 -0.05 -0.49
CA THR A 1018 43.61 -0.72 -1.81
C THR A 1018 44.70 -0.10 -2.70
N ALA A 1019 44.77 1.24 -2.76
CA ALA A 1019 45.84 1.95 -3.45
C ALA A 1019 47.24 1.57 -2.94
N LEU A 1020 47.43 1.54 -1.62
CA LEU A 1020 48.68 1.11 -0.98
C LEU A 1020 49.00 -0.37 -1.22
N THR A 1021 47.99 -1.23 -1.27
CA THR A 1021 48.16 -2.66 -1.55
C THR A 1021 48.67 -2.87 -2.97
N SER A 1022 48.18 -2.09 -3.93
CA SER A 1022 48.71 -2.10 -5.30
C SER A 1022 50.12 -1.52 -5.38
N SER A 1023 50.42 -0.48 -4.60
CA SER A 1023 51.78 0.06 -4.50
C SER A 1023 52.72 -1.00 -3.93
N GLN A 1024 52.26 -1.79 -2.97
CA GLN A 1024 53.00 -2.92 -2.43
C GLN A 1024 53.22 -4.02 -3.48
N SER A 1025 52.25 -4.33 -4.35
CA SER A 1025 52.45 -5.32 -5.42
C SER A 1025 53.52 -4.87 -6.42
N THR A 1026 53.55 -3.59 -6.80
CA THR A 1026 54.65 -3.04 -7.63
C THR A 1026 56.00 -3.08 -6.91
N THR A 1027 56.01 -2.84 -5.60
CA THR A 1027 57.25 -2.90 -4.79
C THR A 1027 57.81 -4.33 -4.76
N THR A 1028 56.93 -5.33 -4.62
CA THR A 1028 57.32 -6.75 -4.71
C THR A 1028 57.80 -7.12 -6.12
N ALA A 1029 57.13 -6.62 -7.17
CA ALA A 1029 57.57 -6.83 -8.55
C ALA A 1029 58.95 -6.22 -8.82
N MET A 1030 59.23 -5.03 -8.28
CA MET A 1030 60.54 -4.40 -8.38
C MET A 1030 61.62 -5.20 -7.65
N LEU A 1031 61.31 -5.80 -6.49
CA LEU A 1031 62.22 -6.73 -5.82
C LEU A 1031 62.50 -7.98 -6.66
N ASN A 1032 61.48 -8.52 -7.34
CA ASN A 1032 61.66 -9.65 -8.24
C ASN A 1032 62.54 -9.29 -9.44
N ALA A 1033 62.35 -8.12 -10.06
CA ALA A 1033 63.19 -7.61 -11.13
C ALA A 1033 64.65 -7.41 -10.66
N LEU A 1034 64.85 -6.77 -9.51
CA LEU A 1034 66.17 -6.60 -8.89
C LEU A 1034 66.83 -7.93 -8.47
N SER A 1035 66.07 -9.01 -8.28
CA SER A 1035 66.66 -10.33 -7.97
C SER A 1035 67.27 -11.02 -9.19
N ARG A 1036 66.91 -10.58 -10.40
CA ARG A 1036 67.26 -11.27 -11.64
C ARG A 1036 68.75 -11.19 -11.98
N PRO A 1037 69.43 -10.03 -11.87
CA PRO A 1037 70.89 -9.97 -12.03
C PRO A 1037 71.63 -10.93 -11.11
N GLY A 1038 71.25 -11.01 -9.83
CA GLY A 1038 71.88 -11.95 -8.89
C GLY A 1038 71.70 -13.44 -9.26
N LYS A 1039 70.56 -13.80 -9.85
CA LYS A 1039 70.35 -15.17 -10.37
C LYS A 1039 71.20 -15.45 -11.60
N LEU A 1040 71.27 -14.50 -12.54
CA LEU A 1040 72.11 -14.62 -13.73
C LEU A 1040 73.59 -14.72 -13.34
N ILE A 1041 74.05 -13.92 -12.38
CA ILE A 1041 75.43 -13.98 -11.86
C ILE A 1041 75.70 -15.32 -11.15
N SER A 1042 74.72 -15.87 -10.43
CA SER A 1042 74.84 -17.22 -9.86
C SER A 1042 74.96 -18.30 -10.94
N ASN A 1043 74.20 -18.19 -12.03
CA ASN A 1043 74.26 -19.11 -13.17
C ASN A 1043 75.61 -18.99 -13.89
N LEU A 1044 76.05 -17.77 -14.18
CA LEU A 1044 77.37 -17.49 -14.77
C LEU A 1044 78.48 -18.09 -13.92
N ASN A 1045 78.46 -17.87 -12.60
CA ASN A 1045 79.44 -18.46 -11.69
C ASN A 1045 79.38 -20.00 -11.68
N ALA A 1046 78.21 -20.61 -11.88
CA ALA A 1046 78.07 -22.06 -11.99
C ALA A 1046 78.66 -22.58 -13.31
N GLU A 1047 78.43 -21.87 -14.42
CA GLU A 1047 79.01 -22.19 -15.72
C GLU A 1047 80.52 -22.02 -15.73
N ILE A 1048 81.06 -20.91 -15.19
CA ILE A 1048 82.51 -20.71 -15.05
C ILE A 1048 83.15 -21.84 -14.22
N ARG A 1049 82.51 -22.31 -13.14
CA ARG A 1049 82.98 -23.48 -12.38
C ARG A 1049 82.87 -24.79 -13.16
N GLY A 1050 81.86 -24.93 -14.02
CA GLY A 1050 81.70 -26.05 -14.95
C GLY A 1050 82.82 -26.08 -15.97
N LEU A 1051 83.09 -24.93 -16.59
CA LEU A 1051 84.12 -24.68 -17.58
C LEU A 1051 85.53 -24.93 -17.01
N THR A 1052 85.83 -24.45 -15.80
CA THR A 1052 87.11 -24.71 -15.12
C THR A 1052 87.33 -26.22 -14.89
N ARG A 1053 86.26 -26.95 -14.51
CA ARG A 1053 86.31 -28.42 -14.36
C ARG A 1053 86.51 -29.11 -15.69
N ALA A 1054 85.81 -28.67 -16.74
CA ALA A 1054 85.95 -29.21 -18.09
C ALA A 1054 87.36 -29.01 -18.65
N HIS A 1055 87.97 -27.83 -18.48
CA HIS A 1055 89.37 -27.59 -18.82
C HIS A 1055 90.34 -28.49 -18.05
N SER A 1056 90.10 -28.67 -16.74
CA SER A 1056 90.92 -29.55 -15.91
C SER A 1056 90.82 -31.01 -16.38
N SER A 1057 89.60 -31.46 -16.73
CA SER A 1057 89.36 -32.78 -17.31
C SER A 1057 90.03 -32.93 -18.68
N LEU A 1058 89.92 -31.94 -19.57
CA LEU A 1058 90.59 -31.93 -20.87
C LEU A 1058 92.12 -32.04 -20.72
N ALA A 1059 92.71 -31.23 -19.83
CA ALA A 1059 94.14 -31.29 -19.53
C ALA A 1059 94.55 -32.69 -19.07
N SER A 1060 93.77 -33.32 -18.20
CA SER A 1060 94.04 -34.70 -17.75
C SER A 1060 93.88 -35.76 -18.85
N SER A 1061 92.89 -35.62 -19.73
CA SER A 1061 92.61 -36.56 -20.83
C SER A 1061 93.54 -36.38 -22.03
N SER A 1062 94.22 -35.24 -22.14
CA SER A 1062 95.17 -34.92 -23.22
C SER A 1062 96.57 -35.50 -23.02
N LEU A 1063 96.88 -36.01 -21.82
CA LEU A 1063 98.19 -36.61 -21.51
C LEU A 1063 98.34 -37.99 -22.18
N PRO A 1064 99.50 -38.29 -22.80
CA PRO A 1064 99.73 -39.57 -23.47
C PRO A 1064 99.85 -40.72 -22.45
N LEU A 1065 99.10 -41.81 -22.68
CA LEU A 1065 99.21 -43.06 -21.92
C LEU A 1065 100.56 -43.74 -22.20
N LYS A 1066 101.21 -44.26 -21.15
CA LYS A 1066 102.44 -45.07 -21.27
C LYS A 1066 102.24 -46.41 -22.01
N PHE A 1067 101.01 -46.82 -22.29
CA PHE A 1067 100.68 -48.08 -22.97
C PHE A 1067 99.71 -47.82 -24.13
N ASN A 1068 100.18 -48.01 -25.37
CA ASN A 1068 99.40 -47.83 -26.60
C ASN A 1068 98.55 -49.08 -26.89
N PHE A 1069 97.26 -49.05 -26.57
CA PHE A 1069 96.25 -49.98 -27.09
C PHE A 1069 95.33 -49.26 -28.10
N PRO A 1070 95.21 -49.74 -29.35
CA PRO A 1070 94.52 -49.01 -30.42
C PRO A 1070 93.07 -48.60 -30.12
N GLY A 1071 92.30 -49.44 -29.40
CA GLY A 1071 90.89 -49.14 -29.08
C GLY A 1071 90.68 -48.14 -27.94
N LEU A 1072 91.66 -47.96 -27.04
CA LEU A 1072 91.57 -46.99 -25.94
C LEU A 1072 91.91 -45.57 -26.43
N GLU A 1073 92.76 -45.45 -27.44
CA GLU A 1073 93.18 -44.18 -28.01
C GLU A 1073 92.04 -43.50 -28.79
N GLU A 1074 91.24 -44.26 -29.54
CA GLU A 1074 90.08 -43.72 -30.27
C GLU A 1074 88.97 -43.22 -29.32
N SER A 1075 88.71 -43.96 -28.23
CA SER A 1075 87.79 -43.53 -27.16
C SER A 1075 88.29 -42.28 -26.44
N ARG A 1076 89.60 -42.18 -26.16
CA ARG A 1076 90.23 -40.99 -25.57
C ARG A 1076 90.10 -39.77 -26.50
N GLN A 1077 90.41 -39.93 -27.78
CA GLN A 1077 90.28 -38.85 -28.78
C GLN A 1077 88.83 -38.39 -28.95
N LYS A 1078 87.87 -39.32 -28.90
CA LYS A 1078 86.44 -38.97 -28.88
C LYS A 1078 86.09 -38.18 -27.61
N SER A 1079 86.51 -38.63 -26.43
CA SER A 1079 86.26 -37.90 -25.18
C SER A 1079 86.92 -36.52 -25.16
N VAL A 1080 88.11 -36.37 -25.76
CA VAL A 1080 88.78 -35.07 -25.91
C VAL A 1080 87.95 -34.16 -26.82
N ARG A 1081 87.49 -34.65 -27.98
CA ARG A 1081 86.60 -33.88 -28.88
C ARG A 1081 85.28 -33.49 -28.22
N ASP A 1082 84.66 -34.41 -27.49
CA ASP A 1082 83.41 -34.15 -26.76
C ASP A 1082 83.63 -33.09 -25.65
N LEU A 1083 84.78 -33.14 -24.96
CA LEU A 1083 85.17 -32.12 -23.97
C LEU A 1083 85.47 -30.76 -24.61
N GLU A 1084 86.17 -30.73 -25.75
CA GLU A 1084 86.44 -29.49 -26.51
C GLU A 1084 85.14 -28.83 -27.00
N GLN A 1085 84.21 -29.62 -27.56
CA GLN A 1085 82.88 -29.13 -27.94
C GLN A 1085 82.11 -28.60 -26.73
N LYS A 1086 82.15 -29.32 -25.60
CA LYS A 1086 81.50 -28.87 -24.37
C LYS A 1086 82.11 -27.57 -23.84
N ILE A 1087 83.43 -27.43 -23.89
CA ILE A 1087 84.13 -26.19 -23.50
C ILE A 1087 83.68 -25.05 -24.41
N SER A 1088 83.69 -25.24 -25.73
CA SER A 1088 83.25 -24.22 -26.70
C SER A 1088 81.79 -23.78 -26.49
N ALA A 1089 80.90 -24.74 -26.23
CA ALA A 1089 79.50 -24.45 -25.92
C ALA A 1089 79.36 -23.70 -24.58
N SER A 1090 80.08 -24.14 -23.54
CA SER A 1090 80.02 -23.50 -22.22
C SER A 1090 80.67 -22.11 -22.22
N THR A 1091 81.70 -21.87 -23.04
CA THR A 1091 82.30 -20.53 -23.22
C THR A 1091 81.30 -19.59 -23.88
N ALA A 1092 80.63 -20.03 -24.96
CA ALA A 1092 79.62 -19.21 -25.62
C ALA A 1092 78.43 -18.93 -24.69
N GLU A 1093 77.99 -19.91 -23.89
CA GLU A 1093 76.92 -19.72 -22.91
C GLU A 1093 77.34 -18.76 -21.77
N ALA A 1094 78.59 -18.80 -21.33
CA ALA A 1094 79.12 -17.84 -20.35
C ALA A 1094 79.18 -16.41 -20.92
N GLU A 1095 79.68 -16.23 -22.15
CA GLU A 1095 79.68 -14.93 -22.83
C GLU A 1095 78.26 -14.38 -23.02
N HIS A 1096 77.31 -15.25 -23.40
CA HIS A 1096 75.90 -14.87 -23.51
C HIS A 1096 75.33 -14.41 -22.17
N LEU A 1097 75.60 -15.14 -21.08
CA LEU A 1097 75.18 -14.75 -19.74
C LEU A 1097 75.80 -13.42 -19.30
N GLU A 1098 77.07 -13.16 -19.64
CA GLU A 1098 77.74 -11.88 -19.35
C GLU A 1098 77.05 -10.71 -20.08
N LYS A 1099 76.73 -10.86 -21.37
CA LYS A 1099 75.96 -9.88 -22.15
C LYS A 1099 74.55 -9.69 -21.59
N GLU A 1100 73.86 -10.78 -21.23
CA GLU A 1100 72.53 -10.71 -20.63
C GLU A 1100 72.57 -9.95 -19.30
N ILE A 1101 73.59 -10.15 -18.46
CA ILE A 1101 73.74 -9.40 -17.19
C ILE A 1101 73.94 -7.90 -17.47
N ALA A 1102 74.74 -7.52 -18.47
CA ALA A 1102 74.96 -6.12 -18.84
C ALA A 1102 73.64 -5.44 -19.23
N TRP A 1103 72.90 -6.06 -20.14
CA TRP A 1103 71.58 -5.61 -20.56
C TRP A 1103 70.60 -5.55 -19.38
N ASN A 1104 70.53 -6.61 -18.56
CA ASN A 1104 69.62 -6.69 -17.43
C ASN A 1104 69.90 -5.59 -16.41
N LYS A 1105 71.17 -5.27 -16.15
CA LYS A 1105 71.58 -4.15 -15.28
C LYS A 1105 70.99 -2.84 -15.80
N ASP A 1106 71.19 -2.52 -17.08
CA ASP A 1106 70.72 -1.25 -17.64
C ASP A 1106 69.21 -1.11 -17.58
N VAL A 1107 68.48 -2.18 -17.94
CA VAL A 1107 67.02 -2.19 -17.87
C VAL A 1107 66.55 -2.05 -16.42
N VAL A 1108 67.05 -2.89 -15.49
CA VAL A 1108 66.58 -2.87 -14.09
C VAL A 1108 66.90 -1.55 -13.39
N VAL A 1109 68.05 -0.93 -13.68
CA VAL A 1109 68.40 0.39 -13.13
C VAL A 1109 67.51 1.49 -13.72
N GLY A 1110 67.23 1.46 -15.03
CA GLY A 1110 66.29 2.39 -15.66
C GLY A 1110 64.87 2.25 -15.11
N GLU A 1111 64.43 1.01 -14.91
CA GLU A 1111 63.14 0.68 -14.31
C GLU A 1111 63.07 1.10 -12.84
N LEU A 1112 64.16 0.98 -12.07
CA LEU A 1112 64.23 1.47 -10.69
C LEU A 1112 64.02 2.98 -10.64
N ALA A 1113 64.69 3.72 -11.52
CA ALA A 1113 64.54 5.18 -11.62
C ALA A 1113 63.09 5.55 -11.96
N GLY A 1114 62.52 4.92 -13.00
CA GLY A 1114 61.13 5.14 -13.39
C GLY A 1114 60.12 4.78 -12.29
N TRP A 1115 60.32 3.65 -11.61
CA TRP A 1115 59.48 3.22 -10.49
C TRP A 1115 59.53 4.19 -9.31
N THR A 1116 60.70 4.74 -8.97
CA THR A 1116 60.80 5.70 -7.86
C THR A 1116 60.01 6.98 -8.12
N ALA A 1117 60.09 7.54 -9.33
CA ALA A 1117 59.32 8.71 -9.75
C ALA A 1117 57.81 8.39 -9.80
N TRP A 1118 57.45 7.24 -10.36
CA TRP A 1118 56.08 6.76 -10.41
C TRP A 1118 55.46 6.61 -9.02
N ARG A 1119 56.17 5.95 -8.09
CA ARG A 1119 55.72 5.70 -6.72
C ARG A 1119 55.43 7.00 -5.98
N GLU A 1120 56.29 8.00 -6.13
CA GLU A 1120 56.09 9.31 -5.50
C GLU A 1120 54.79 9.97 -6.00
N LYS A 1121 54.58 9.97 -7.32
CA LYS A 1121 53.39 10.57 -7.95
C LYS A 1121 52.11 9.86 -7.54
N VAL A 1122 52.09 8.53 -7.64
CA VAL A 1122 50.91 7.71 -7.27
C VAL A 1122 50.61 7.81 -5.78
N GLY A 1123 51.63 7.77 -4.92
CA GLY A 1123 51.47 7.96 -3.49
C GLY A 1123 50.87 9.32 -3.12
N LYS A 1124 51.36 10.41 -3.74
CA LYS A 1124 50.81 11.76 -3.55
C LYS A 1124 49.35 11.85 -4.01
N ASN A 1125 49.00 11.26 -5.14
CA ASN A 1125 47.62 11.24 -5.65
C ASN A 1125 46.70 10.43 -4.73
N ALA A 1126 47.14 9.27 -4.26
CA ALA A 1126 46.36 8.43 -3.34
C ALA A 1126 46.08 9.16 -2.02
N ILE A 1127 47.07 9.87 -1.47
CA ILE A 1127 46.88 10.70 -0.25
C ILE A 1127 45.91 11.85 -0.53
N ARG A 1128 46.06 12.56 -1.66
CA ARG A 1128 45.16 13.65 -2.03
C ARG A 1128 43.71 13.18 -2.18
N ALA A 1129 43.50 12.05 -2.86
CA ALA A 1129 42.19 11.44 -3.01
C ALA A 1129 41.60 11.04 -1.65
N PHE A 1130 42.39 10.39 -0.79
CA PHE A 1130 41.97 10.04 0.56
C PHE A 1130 41.52 11.26 1.37
N VAL A 1131 42.33 12.33 1.39
CA VAL A 1131 42.02 13.56 2.16
C VAL A 1131 40.78 14.26 1.61
N THR A 1132 40.67 14.40 0.30
CA THR A 1132 39.52 15.09 -0.33
C THR A 1132 38.21 14.36 -0.09
N THR A 1133 38.16 13.04 -0.32
CA THR A 1133 36.96 12.23 -0.07
C THR A 1133 36.60 12.17 1.41
N THR A 1134 37.60 12.07 2.30
CA THR A 1134 37.37 12.10 3.75
C THR A 1134 36.78 13.44 4.20
N LEU A 1135 37.30 14.55 3.67
CA LEU A 1135 36.82 15.89 4.03
C LEU A 1135 35.37 16.13 3.57
N VAL A 1136 34.99 15.63 2.40
CA VAL A 1136 33.59 15.67 1.94
C VAL A 1136 32.69 14.86 2.88
N ARG A 1137 33.09 13.64 3.23
CA ARG A 1137 32.31 12.77 4.12
C ARG A 1137 32.19 13.32 5.54
N GLU A 1138 33.26 13.85 6.10
CA GLU A 1138 33.23 14.46 7.44
C GLU A 1138 32.34 15.71 7.47
N LYS A 1139 32.31 16.51 6.38
CA LYS A 1139 31.35 17.62 6.26
C LYS A 1139 29.91 17.14 6.22
N GLU A 1140 29.61 16.09 5.46
CA GLU A 1140 28.27 15.50 5.42
C GLU A 1140 27.87 14.87 6.75
N ARG A 1141 28.80 14.21 7.43
CA ARG A 1141 28.60 13.71 8.80
C ARG A 1141 28.29 14.86 9.76
N GLY A 1142 29.03 15.97 9.67
CA GLY A 1142 28.77 17.19 10.44
C GLY A 1142 27.36 17.73 10.20
N ARG A 1143 26.93 17.85 8.93
CA ARG A 1143 25.57 18.28 8.57
C ARG A 1143 24.51 17.32 9.08
N ALA A 1144 24.76 16.01 9.03
CA ALA A 1144 23.83 15.01 9.52
C ALA A 1144 23.69 15.06 11.06
N LEU A 1145 24.78 15.34 11.78
CA LEU A 1145 24.75 15.61 13.22
C LEU A 1145 24.00 16.92 13.53
N GLU A 1146 24.20 17.97 12.73
CA GLU A 1146 23.45 19.23 12.86
C GLU A 1146 21.95 19.00 12.66
N ARG A 1147 21.54 18.18 11.68
CA ARG A 1147 20.14 17.75 11.50
C ARG A 1147 19.59 17.06 12.75
N CYS A 1148 20.32 16.07 13.29
CA CYS A 1148 19.93 15.39 14.53
C CYS A 1148 19.79 16.37 15.72
N LEU A 1149 20.72 17.32 15.86
CA LEU A 1149 20.63 18.32 16.91
C LEU A 1149 19.42 19.25 16.70
N ARG A 1150 19.11 19.56 15.44
CA ARG A 1150 18.02 20.45 15.05
C ARG A 1150 16.65 19.79 15.22
N SER A 1151 16.53 18.47 15.09
CA SER A 1151 15.31 17.72 15.41
C SER A 1151 15.01 17.76 16.91
N VAL A 1152 16.02 17.60 17.77
CA VAL A 1152 15.86 17.64 19.24
C VAL A 1152 15.56 19.04 19.76
N LYS A 1153 16.17 20.07 19.19
CA LYS A 1153 15.92 21.47 19.61
C LYS A 1153 14.61 22.06 19.07
N GLY A 1154 14.02 21.43 18.06
CA GLY A 1154 12.86 21.94 17.32
C GLY A 1154 11.57 21.16 17.53
N GLY A 1155 11.60 20.09 18.32
CA GLY A 1155 10.40 19.49 18.93
C GLY A 1155 10.12 20.17 20.26
#